data_AF-A0A9R1W3V5-F1
#
_entry.id   AF-A0A9R1W3V5-F1
#
_cell.length_a   1.000
_cell.length_b   1.000
_cell.length_c   1.000
_cell.angle_alpha   90.00
_cell.angle_beta   90.00
_cell.angle_gamma   90.00
#
_symmetry.space_group_name_H-M   'P 1'
#
loop_
_entity.id
_entity.type
_entity.pdbx_description
1 polymer ?
#
loop_
_entity_poly.entity_id
_entity_poly.type
_entity_poly.pdbx_seq_one_letter_code
_entity_poly.pdbx_strand_id
1 'polypeptide(L)'
;MSHPKEIDKSIAIDTIIAEINSSPNDEQINSISFTSEALQNTIRIEGESSNSTNELYCSNIIEESEYKPDVPTEFVPIVNTVFKSLNLAVKMYTDYAEMAGFHTRLSSQSKYNSQIIKEKYVICNRGGKDKPKPCDMLATSSVKRKPNSNKIITGCTTKIIFENVYGTTDYKVKKFFEMHNHPLESIEERPYTKNARKMSYSEKEFVVRASKAKIGPTMAHKIRVVLKGGYEYIGAKVTDYKNLWRGVNRILCYKDAQIMINKMNDPRDHYPNYSFEFLRDGDLLAAMFWVDEREKTFYAEFGEVISFDATFRTNKYKIVFVPFTTVDHHKKSVTVGAGLLSRETIESYEWLLKAFLRAHEGKAPKIVLMDQDATIKQAVESVLPNSRHRLCMWHIMKKLQANIPYCINIYDYVVTSDLFKNKDFKKRFNKLVWNMHIKPDEFEKKSESMNSFFNTYSQSGNLLLHFMMNYDTTIQKQRNTQQELDHQIKKAVYKFISPRPIEKHAAKVYTSTLFYEIQKEIYKGSWYFQYKHLVTKNEWELYKVEQLNKNSDLKTEFEVEIKLPTNDVKCTCEHFNRFGALCRHAFNILMKHGIKEIPEQYIENRWRKDVIPRHYNFGRHVYDTGDSEINRSVNQAYYNFEACLEYVRKNKEKIDLFVKKTESMLKEYENDPTNELQKNRTDVEEVGKLMGITIPKDIDINVPNKSRIQSAAEIAYKNSNKQTRRCSGCGERAPHNLRTCPIKLAPEQSSKAT
;
A
#
# COMPACT_ATOMS: atom_id res chain seq x y z
N MET A 1 -1.75 10.37 -65.89
CA MET A 1 -2.05 11.81 -66.08
C MET A 1 -3.12 12.21 -65.06
N SER A 2 -2.91 13.37 -64.44
CA SER A 2 -3.87 14.22 -63.69
C SER A 2 -4.56 13.70 -62.41
N HIS A 3 -4.02 14.09 -61.26
CA HIS A 3 -4.79 14.72 -60.15
C HIS A 3 -5.17 16.17 -60.53
N PRO A 4 -5.94 16.98 -59.74
CA PRO A 4 -6.90 16.74 -58.63
C PRO A 4 -8.21 17.59 -58.76
N LYS A 5 -9.14 17.53 -57.78
CA LYS A 5 -9.78 18.71 -57.11
C LYS A 5 -10.82 18.35 -56.03
N GLU A 6 -10.72 19.05 -54.90
CA GLU A 6 -11.67 19.18 -53.79
C GLU A 6 -12.95 19.92 -54.20
N ILE A 7 -14.12 19.58 -53.61
CA ILE A 7 -15.25 20.49 -53.31
C ILE A 7 -16.02 20.00 -52.07
N ASP A 8 -15.99 20.83 -51.02
CA ASP A 8 -17.05 21.28 -50.08
C ASP A 8 -18.13 20.32 -49.52
N LYS A 9 -18.22 20.30 -48.18
CA LYS A 9 -19.39 19.81 -47.41
C LYS A 9 -19.87 20.90 -46.44
N SER A 10 -20.75 21.74 -46.96
CA SER A 10 -21.70 22.57 -46.21
C SER A 10 -23.11 22.07 -46.57
N ILE A 11 -24.07 22.26 -45.65
CA ILE A 11 -25.52 21.97 -45.77
C ILE A 11 -25.93 20.57 -45.31
N ALA A 12 -26.39 20.49 -44.05
CA ALA A 12 -27.66 19.89 -43.63
C ALA A 12 -27.75 19.84 -42.08
N ILE A 13 -27.72 21.01 -41.45
CA ILE A 13 -28.29 21.23 -40.11
C ILE A 13 -29.58 21.99 -40.40
N ASP A 14 -30.72 21.30 -40.56
CA ASP A 14 -32.06 21.93 -40.59
C ASP A 14 -33.21 20.88 -40.60
N THR A 15 -33.10 19.79 -39.83
CA THR A 15 -34.26 18.86 -39.70
C THR A 15 -34.47 18.27 -38.30
N ILE A 16 -33.85 18.84 -37.25
CA ILE A 16 -34.10 18.37 -35.86
C ILE A 16 -34.23 19.57 -34.91
N ILE A 17 -34.97 20.60 -35.31
CA ILE A 17 -35.47 21.66 -34.40
C ILE A 17 -36.93 21.94 -34.77
N ALA A 18 -37.85 21.07 -34.34
CA ALA A 18 -39.28 21.37 -34.41
C ALA A 18 -40.17 20.67 -33.36
N GLU A 19 -39.68 19.77 -32.49
CA GLU A 19 -40.57 18.94 -31.66
C GLU A 19 -40.11 18.71 -30.21
N ILE A 20 -39.46 19.70 -29.58
CA ILE A 20 -39.18 19.66 -28.12
C ILE A 20 -39.57 21.01 -27.49
N ASN A 21 -40.87 21.32 -27.51
CA ASN A 21 -41.48 22.31 -26.62
C ASN A 21 -42.87 21.83 -26.19
N SER A 22 -42.90 20.85 -25.29
CA SER A 22 -43.98 20.68 -24.30
C SER A 22 -43.58 19.65 -23.23
N SER A 23 -42.98 20.12 -22.13
CA SER A 23 -43.04 19.43 -20.83
C SER A 23 -44.48 19.56 -20.27
N PRO A 24 -44.98 18.69 -19.35
CA PRO A 24 -44.24 18.11 -18.22
C PRO A 24 -44.62 16.67 -17.78
N ASN A 25 -43.71 15.98 -17.08
CA ASN A 25 -43.91 15.35 -15.75
C ASN A 25 -42.94 14.18 -15.46
N ASP A 26 -42.31 14.33 -14.30
CA ASP A 26 -41.91 13.34 -13.29
C ASP A 26 -40.87 12.22 -13.51
N GLU A 27 -39.97 12.24 -12.51
CA GLU A 27 -39.17 11.17 -11.90
C GLU A 27 -37.92 10.62 -12.60
N GLN A 28 -36.80 11.24 -12.19
CA GLN A 28 -35.45 10.69 -12.18
C GLN A 28 -35.36 9.42 -11.30
N ILE A 29 -34.71 8.38 -11.83
CA ILE A 29 -33.39 7.87 -11.38
C ILE A 29 -33.10 6.60 -12.18
N ASN A 30 -32.08 6.62 -13.05
CA ASN A 30 -31.16 5.48 -13.23
C ASN A 30 -29.91 5.84 -14.06
N SER A 31 -28.76 5.58 -13.44
CA SER A 31 -27.55 4.96 -14.01
C SER A 31 -27.03 5.39 -15.39
N ILE A 32 -25.91 6.13 -15.42
CA ILE A 32 -24.95 6.15 -16.54
C ILE A 32 -23.54 6.31 -15.91
N SER A 33 -22.81 5.22 -15.66
CA SER A 33 -21.69 4.73 -16.48
C SER A 33 -20.71 5.81 -16.97
N PHE A 34 -19.68 6.09 -16.18
CA PHE A 34 -18.50 6.82 -16.66
C PHE A 34 -17.60 5.87 -17.45
N THR A 35 -17.61 6.03 -18.77
CA THR A 35 -16.64 5.43 -19.69
C THR A 35 -15.31 6.19 -19.63
N SER A 36 -14.23 5.41 -19.69
CA SER A 36 -12.85 5.79 -19.48
C SER A 36 -12.21 6.40 -20.74
N GLU A 37 -12.58 7.63 -21.08
CA GLU A 37 -11.96 8.35 -22.21
C GLU A 37 -11.86 9.86 -21.93
N ALA A 38 -11.11 10.21 -20.88
CA ALA A 38 -10.68 11.60 -20.62
C ALA A 38 -9.33 11.63 -19.85
N LEU A 39 -8.41 10.71 -20.17
CA LEU A 39 -7.07 10.69 -19.58
C LEU A 39 -5.97 10.49 -20.65
N GLN A 40 -6.10 11.16 -21.78
CA GLN A 40 -5.05 11.29 -22.78
C GLN A 40 -5.27 12.60 -23.55
N ASN A 41 -4.85 13.71 -22.94
CA ASN A 41 -4.47 14.95 -23.61
C ASN A 41 -3.72 15.84 -22.61
N THR A 42 -2.53 15.38 -22.18
CA THR A 42 -1.50 16.27 -21.68
C THR A 42 -0.98 17.11 -22.85
N ILE A 43 -1.57 18.29 -23.03
CA ILE A 43 -0.94 19.37 -23.77
C ILE A 43 0.31 19.78 -22.98
N ARG A 44 1.46 19.62 -23.63
CA ARG A 44 2.72 20.27 -23.28
C ARG A 44 2.46 21.76 -23.14
N ILE A 45 2.55 22.29 -21.92
CA ILE A 45 2.88 23.69 -21.73
C ILE A 45 4.36 23.70 -21.35
N GLU A 46 5.20 23.87 -22.37
CA GLU A 46 6.53 24.44 -22.18
C GLU A 46 6.30 25.88 -21.70
N GLY A 47 6.41 26.08 -20.39
CA GLY A 47 6.51 27.40 -19.79
C GLY A 47 7.97 27.79 -19.78
N GLU A 48 8.38 28.54 -20.79
CA GLU A 48 9.64 29.27 -20.83
C GLU A 48 9.83 30.05 -19.52
N SER A 49 10.95 29.78 -18.85
CA SER A 49 11.48 30.64 -17.81
C SER A 49 12.00 31.91 -18.48
N SER A 50 11.13 32.91 -18.65
CA SER A 50 11.56 34.28 -18.83
C SER A 50 12.08 34.79 -17.49
N ASN A 51 13.40 34.90 -17.39
CA ASN A 51 14.05 35.79 -16.43
C ASN A 51 13.65 37.23 -16.78
N SER A 52 12.55 37.72 -16.22
CA SER A 52 12.35 39.16 -16.06
C SER A 52 12.76 39.54 -14.64
N THR A 53 13.96 40.10 -14.54
CA THR A 53 14.37 40.94 -13.41
C THR A 53 13.47 42.16 -13.37
N ASN A 54 12.30 42.04 -12.74
CA ASN A 54 11.60 43.21 -12.23
C ASN A 54 12.25 43.56 -10.88
N GLU A 55 13.39 44.25 -10.97
CA GLU A 55 13.84 45.15 -9.92
C GLU A 55 12.81 46.27 -9.79
N LEU A 56 11.73 46.01 -9.04
CA LEU A 56 10.90 47.08 -8.53
C LEU A 56 11.69 47.70 -7.38
N TYR A 57 12.38 48.81 -7.66
CA TYR A 57 12.88 49.72 -6.65
C TYR A 57 11.69 50.14 -5.76
N CYS A 58 11.49 49.45 -4.65
CA CYS A 58 10.73 49.99 -3.53
C CYS A 58 11.68 50.94 -2.80
N SER A 59 11.64 52.21 -3.19
CA SER A 59 12.09 53.31 -2.35
C SER A 59 11.33 53.24 -1.03
N ASN A 60 11.98 52.71 -0.01
CA ASN A 60 11.49 52.71 1.36
C ASN A 60 11.38 54.16 1.87
N ILE A 61 10.20 54.74 1.74
CA ILE A 61 9.74 55.75 2.69
C ILE A 61 9.22 54.95 3.89
N ILE A 62 10.04 54.83 4.94
CA ILE A 62 9.57 54.33 6.23
C ILE A 62 8.78 55.48 6.85
N GLU A 63 7.49 55.53 6.62
CA GLU A 63 6.59 56.13 7.61
C GLU A 63 6.64 55.20 8.82
N GLU A 64 7.04 55.74 9.98
CA GLU A 64 6.93 55.07 11.28
C GLU A 64 5.45 54.86 11.62
N SER A 65 4.85 53.84 11.00
CA SER A 65 3.50 53.42 11.28
C SER A 65 3.53 52.53 12.53
N GLU A 66 3.02 53.06 13.65
CA GLU A 66 2.72 52.24 14.82
C GLU A 66 1.38 51.52 14.62
N TYR A 67 1.39 50.19 14.71
CA TYR A 67 0.20 49.36 14.55
C TYR A 67 -0.33 48.95 15.92
N LYS A 68 -1.60 49.26 16.19
CA LYS A 68 -2.32 48.85 17.40
C LYS A 68 -3.25 47.65 17.11
N PRO A 69 -3.22 46.59 17.93
CA PRO A 69 -4.19 45.50 17.85
C PRO A 69 -5.65 45.93 17.97
N ASP A 70 -6.50 45.40 17.09
CA ASP A 70 -7.96 45.53 17.17
C ASP A 70 -8.54 44.29 17.86
N VAL A 71 -8.71 44.39 19.19
CA VAL A 71 -9.18 43.30 20.05
C VAL A 71 -10.21 43.87 21.04
N PRO A 72 -11.33 43.18 21.33
CA PRO A 72 -12.30 43.64 22.31
C PRO A 72 -11.64 43.91 23.68
N THR A 73 -12.06 44.98 24.35
CA THR A 73 -11.43 45.49 25.58
C THR A 73 -11.37 44.47 26.71
N GLU A 74 -12.30 43.51 26.72
CA GLU A 74 -12.37 42.40 27.67
C GLU A 74 -11.19 41.40 27.56
N PHE A 75 -10.53 41.32 26.40
CA PHE A 75 -9.39 40.43 26.16
C PHE A 75 -8.03 41.14 26.22
N VAL A 76 -8.00 42.46 26.41
CA VAL A 76 -6.76 43.24 26.51
C VAL A 76 -6.08 42.98 27.86
N PRO A 77 -4.78 42.63 27.90
CA PRO A 77 -4.08 42.38 29.16
C PRO A 77 -4.07 43.60 30.09
N ILE A 78 -4.62 43.44 31.29
CA ILE A 78 -4.64 44.49 32.32
C ILE A 78 -3.43 44.32 33.25
N VAL A 79 -2.72 45.43 33.50
CA VAL A 79 -1.59 45.47 34.43
C VAL A 79 -2.08 45.18 35.85
N ASN A 80 -1.30 44.40 36.62
CA ASN A 80 -1.62 43.88 37.95
C ASN A 80 -2.64 42.73 38.01
N THR A 81 -3.19 42.24 36.90
CA THR A 81 -3.98 41.00 36.89
C THR A 81 -3.12 39.82 37.36
N VAL A 82 -3.66 39.00 38.27
CA VAL A 82 -2.96 37.87 38.90
C VAL A 82 -3.45 36.54 38.33
N PHE A 83 -2.52 35.65 38.03
CA PHE A 83 -2.76 34.31 37.51
C PHE A 83 -2.17 33.26 38.45
N LYS A 84 -2.88 32.15 38.66
CA LYS A 84 -2.46 31.05 39.55
C LYS A 84 -1.15 30.37 39.14
N SER A 85 -0.77 30.47 37.87
CA SER A 85 0.46 29.89 37.33
C SER A 85 1.00 30.70 36.16
N LEU A 86 2.31 30.58 35.93
CA LEU A 86 2.97 31.20 34.76
C LEU A 86 2.40 30.67 33.44
N ASN A 87 2.00 29.40 33.37
CA ASN A 87 1.42 28.81 32.17
C ASN A 87 0.08 29.47 31.81
N LEU A 88 -0.78 29.71 32.81
CA LEU A 88 -2.06 30.38 32.60
C LEU A 88 -1.85 31.83 32.14
N ALA A 89 -0.87 32.53 32.73
CA ALA A 89 -0.50 33.88 32.33
C ALA A 89 0.02 33.95 30.89
N VAL A 90 0.89 33.01 30.50
CA VAL A 90 1.41 32.89 29.13
C VAL A 90 0.30 32.51 28.15
N LYS A 91 -0.63 31.62 28.54
CA LYS A 91 -1.78 31.23 27.73
C LYS A 91 -2.66 32.44 27.41
N MET A 92 -3.07 33.21 28.43
CA MET A 92 -3.84 34.45 28.24
C MET A 92 -3.19 35.38 27.21
N TYR A 93 -1.88 35.64 27.34
CA TYR A 93 -1.20 36.54 26.39
C TYR A 93 -1.04 35.95 24.98
N THR A 94 -0.97 34.62 24.87
CA THR A 94 -0.96 33.92 23.59
C THR A 94 -2.33 34.01 22.91
N ASP A 95 -3.41 33.87 23.67
CA ASP A 95 -4.79 34.01 23.18
C ASP A 95 -5.05 35.44 22.69
N TYR A 96 -4.62 36.46 23.46
CA TYR A 96 -4.65 37.86 23.03
C TYR A 96 -3.86 38.08 21.72
N ALA A 97 -2.65 37.53 21.63
CA ALA A 97 -1.82 37.69 20.44
C ALA A 97 -2.44 37.06 19.19
N GLU A 98 -3.10 35.92 19.34
CA GLU A 98 -3.82 35.26 18.24
C GLU A 98 -5.05 36.06 17.79
N MET A 99 -5.79 36.66 18.74
CA MET A 99 -6.89 37.59 18.43
C MET A 99 -6.40 38.89 17.78
N ALA A 100 -5.22 39.35 18.16
CA ALA A 100 -4.57 40.55 17.64
C ALA A 100 -3.89 40.34 16.28
N GLY A 101 -3.61 39.10 15.86
CA GLY A 101 -2.91 38.80 14.61
C GLY A 101 -1.37 38.90 14.70
N PHE A 102 -0.76 38.54 15.83
CA PHE A 102 0.70 38.39 15.95
C PHE A 102 1.09 37.15 16.76
N HIS A 103 2.36 36.74 16.70
CA HIS A 103 2.84 35.60 17.50
C HIS A 103 3.77 36.02 18.62
N THR A 104 3.66 35.30 19.72
CA THR A 104 4.51 35.46 20.89
C THR A 104 5.67 34.46 20.88
N ARG A 105 6.78 34.86 21.50
CA ARG A 105 7.90 33.98 21.83
C ARG A 105 8.34 34.23 23.27
N LEU A 106 8.73 33.16 23.96
CA LEU A 106 9.34 33.27 25.27
C LEU A 106 10.73 33.89 25.13
N SER A 107 11.01 34.90 25.95
CA SER A 107 12.28 35.61 25.98
C SER A 107 12.98 35.39 27.32
N SER A 108 13.89 36.31 27.66
CA SER A 108 14.65 36.37 28.90
C SER A 108 13.78 36.10 30.14
N GLN A 109 14.40 35.54 31.16
CA GLN A 109 13.79 35.30 32.45
C GLN A 109 14.78 35.68 33.56
N SER A 110 14.31 36.35 34.60
CA SER A 110 15.07 36.57 35.83
C SER A 110 14.63 35.53 36.87
N LYS A 111 15.54 35.11 37.75
CA LYS A 111 15.27 34.11 38.79
C LYS A 111 15.76 34.64 40.14
N TYR A 112 15.12 34.24 41.25
CA TYR A 112 15.61 34.56 42.60
C TYR A 112 16.88 33.76 42.91
N ASN A 113 16.79 32.42 42.96
CA ASN A 113 17.91 31.50 43.26
C ASN A 113 17.88 30.25 42.35
N SER A 114 17.93 30.44 41.02
CA SER A 114 17.96 29.38 39.98
C SER A 114 16.73 28.44 39.86
N GLN A 115 15.89 28.30 40.90
CA GLN A 115 14.70 27.46 40.90
C GLN A 115 13.39 28.22 40.59
N ILE A 116 13.19 29.42 41.16
CA ILE A 116 11.94 30.20 41.00
C ILE A 116 12.16 31.33 39.98
N ILE A 117 11.27 31.39 38.98
CA ILE A 117 11.27 32.46 37.96
C ILE A 117 10.69 33.72 38.59
N LYS A 118 11.52 34.75 38.74
CA LYS A 118 11.15 36.06 39.27
C LYS A 118 10.37 36.87 38.25
N GLU A 119 10.90 36.99 37.03
CA GLU A 119 10.20 37.62 35.91
C GLU A 119 10.32 36.79 34.64
N LYS A 120 9.25 36.76 33.85
CA LYS A 120 9.22 36.13 32.54
C LYS A 120 8.79 37.13 31.48
N TYR A 121 9.61 37.26 30.44
CA TYR A 121 9.34 38.12 29.30
C TYR A 121 8.71 37.29 28.18
N VAL A 122 7.60 37.76 27.65
CA VAL A 122 6.98 37.23 26.44
C VAL A 122 6.91 38.35 25.41
N ILE A 123 7.50 38.15 24.24
CA ILE A 123 7.73 39.21 23.24
C ILE A 123 7.16 38.80 21.87
N CYS A 124 6.96 39.77 20.96
CA CYS A 124 6.58 39.47 19.58
C CYS A 124 7.65 38.66 18.84
N ASN A 125 7.23 37.77 17.93
CA ASN A 125 8.12 36.94 17.11
C ASN A 125 9.07 37.75 16.20
N ARG A 126 8.68 38.97 15.82
CA ARG A 126 9.48 39.92 15.03
C ARG A 126 10.38 40.80 15.90
N GLY A 127 10.31 40.67 17.22
CA GLY A 127 11.09 41.47 18.16
C GLY A 127 12.56 41.04 18.28
N GLY A 128 13.42 41.95 18.75
CA GLY A 128 14.84 41.68 19.02
C GLY A 128 15.81 42.13 17.91
N LYS A 129 17.11 42.06 18.19
CA LYS A 129 18.17 42.48 17.25
C LYS A 129 18.69 41.29 16.45
N ASP A 130 18.90 41.49 15.16
CA ASP A 130 19.51 40.48 14.30
C ASP A 130 20.99 40.33 14.69
N LYS A 131 21.42 39.12 15.08
CA LYS A 131 22.83 38.86 15.41
C LYS A 131 23.58 38.59 14.10
N PRO A 132 24.58 39.40 13.70
CA PRO A 132 25.41 39.07 12.55
C PRO A 132 26.15 37.76 12.86
N LYS A 133 26.06 36.79 11.95
CA LYS A 133 26.92 35.60 12.01
C LYS A 133 28.30 36.00 11.48
N PRO A 134 29.41 35.67 12.17
CA PRO A 134 30.73 35.92 11.64
C PRO A 134 30.88 35.17 10.30
N CYS A 135 31.22 35.92 9.25
CA CYS A 135 31.53 35.36 7.95
C CYS A 135 33.04 35.17 7.91
N ASP A 136 33.53 33.96 8.19
CA ASP A 136 34.94 33.61 7.97
C ASP A 136 35.20 33.57 6.46
N MET A 137 35.86 34.59 5.93
CA MET A 137 36.20 34.72 4.51
C MET A 137 37.40 33.82 4.09
N LEU A 138 37.88 32.93 4.96
CA LEU A 138 39.08 32.11 4.72
C LEU A 138 38.85 30.59 4.66
N ALA A 139 37.61 30.09 4.72
CA ALA A 139 37.35 28.65 4.62
C ALA A 139 37.08 28.22 3.16
N THR A 140 38.12 27.82 2.43
CA THR A 140 38.00 27.11 1.15
C THR A 140 37.60 25.65 1.39
N SER A 141 36.31 25.39 1.66
CA SER A 141 35.79 24.02 1.62
C SER A 141 34.29 23.98 1.37
N SER A 142 33.92 23.47 0.19
CA SER A 142 32.59 22.99 -0.24
C SER A 142 31.41 23.96 -0.06
N VAL A 143 30.94 24.50 -1.17
CA VAL A 143 29.69 25.28 -1.28
C VAL A 143 28.50 24.40 -0.84
N LYS A 144 28.19 24.38 0.46
CA LYS A 144 26.88 23.94 0.95
C LYS A 144 25.86 24.96 0.46
N ARG A 145 24.87 24.52 -0.33
CA ARG A 145 23.71 25.36 -0.69
C ARG A 145 23.14 25.97 0.59
N LYS A 146 23.28 27.29 0.72
CA LYS A 146 22.75 28.07 1.84
C LYS A 146 21.22 27.96 1.82
N PRO A 147 20.54 27.60 2.92
CA PRO A 147 19.08 27.69 2.97
C PRO A 147 18.68 29.18 2.90
N ASN A 148 17.79 29.55 1.97
CA ASN A 148 17.12 30.85 2.01
C ASN A 148 16.23 30.91 3.26
N SER A 149 16.75 31.46 4.36
CA SER A 149 15.92 31.83 5.50
C SER A 149 15.41 33.24 5.26
N ASN A 150 14.16 33.39 4.79
CA ASN A 150 13.48 34.68 4.83
C ASN A 150 13.38 35.09 6.31
N LYS A 151 14.21 36.04 6.75
CA LYS A 151 14.23 36.51 8.14
C LYS A 151 13.08 37.48 8.35
N ILE A 152 12.38 37.34 9.49
CA ILE A 152 11.14 38.07 9.83
C ILE A 152 11.36 39.03 11.02
N ILE A 153 12.62 39.24 11.45
CA ILE A 153 12.92 40.07 12.64
C ILE A 153 12.94 41.55 12.23
N THR A 154 12.01 42.34 12.76
CA THR A 154 11.87 43.79 12.51
C THR A 154 12.27 44.66 13.70
N GLY A 155 12.73 44.06 14.80
CA GLY A 155 13.07 44.81 16.01
C GLY A 155 11.87 45.25 16.86
N CYS A 156 10.68 44.68 16.61
CA CYS A 156 9.45 44.94 17.35
C CYS A 156 9.64 44.99 18.88
N THR A 157 9.10 46.03 19.53
CA THR A 157 9.27 46.33 20.96
C THR A 157 8.14 45.78 21.84
N THR A 158 7.05 45.30 21.24
CA THR A 158 5.89 44.70 21.91
C THR A 158 6.31 43.56 22.84
N LYS A 159 5.88 43.66 24.09
CA LYS A 159 6.19 42.67 25.13
C LYS A 159 5.22 42.76 26.29
N ILE A 160 5.05 41.63 26.98
CA ILE A 160 4.46 41.58 28.32
C ILE A 160 5.51 41.01 29.28
N ILE A 161 5.49 41.49 30.51
CA ILE A 161 6.37 41.04 31.59
C ILE A 161 5.50 40.52 32.72
N PHE A 162 5.67 39.25 33.05
CA PHE A 162 5.06 38.62 34.22
C PHE A 162 6.04 38.62 35.38
N GLU A 163 5.58 38.97 36.57
CA GLU A 163 6.36 38.98 37.82
C GLU A 163 5.72 38.04 38.83
N ASN A 164 6.53 37.18 39.46
CA ASN A 164 6.05 36.30 40.51
C ASN A 164 5.67 37.10 41.76
N VAL A 165 4.52 36.76 42.34
CA VAL A 165 4.09 37.29 43.64
C VAL A 165 4.89 36.57 44.72
N TYR A 166 5.66 37.34 45.50
CA TYR A 166 6.59 36.78 46.48
C TYR A 166 5.86 35.90 47.50
N GLY A 167 6.32 34.66 47.67
CA GLY A 167 5.74 33.69 48.60
C GLY A 167 4.56 32.87 48.05
N THR A 168 4.14 33.07 46.79
CA THR A 168 3.09 32.25 46.16
C THR A 168 3.53 31.69 44.80
N THR A 169 2.71 30.79 44.23
CA THR A 169 2.88 30.29 42.85
C THR A 169 2.36 31.25 41.78
N ASP A 170 1.81 32.39 42.20
CA ASP A 170 1.07 33.29 41.33
C ASP A 170 1.99 34.24 40.57
N TYR A 171 1.50 34.70 39.41
CA TYR A 171 2.18 35.66 38.56
C TYR A 171 1.25 36.80 38.23
N LYS A 172 1.75 38.04 38.36
CA LYS A 172 1.03 39.25 37.97
C LYS A 172 1.59 39.87 36.70
N VAL A 173 0.76 40.57 35.94
CA VAL A 173 1.22 41.41 34.82
C VAL A 173 1.95 42.62 35.37
N LYS A 174 3.27 42.70 35.20
CA LYS A 174 4.09 43.84 35.64
C LYS A 174 4.05 45.00 34.65
N LYS A 175 4.23 44.70 33.37
CA LYS A 175 4.21 45.69 32.28
C LYS A 175 3.65 45.05 31.01
N PHE A 176 2.90 45.83 30.25
CA PHE A 176 2.35 45.46 28.95
C PHE A 176 2.63 46.59 27.95
N PHE A 177 3.22 46.24 26.81
CA PHE A 177 3.52 47.15 25.69
C PHE A 177 2.77 46.64 24.47
N GLU A 178 1.79 47.41 24.00
CA GLU A 178 0.81 46.99 22.99
C GLU A 178 1.22 47.32 21.54
N MET A 179 1.95 48.41 21.31
CA MET A 179 2.23 48.91 19.96
C MET A 179 3.24 48.05 19.19
N HIS A 180 3.01 47.86 17.88
CA HIS A 180 3.87 47.13 16.94
C HIS A 180 4.47 48.07 15.88
N ASN A 181 5.65 47.72 15.36
CA ASN A 181 6.31 48.43 14.26
C ASN A 181 6.17 47.70 12.91
N HIS A 182 5.17 46.82 12.80
CA HIS A 182 4.89 46.05 11.61
C HIS A 182 3.38 45.75 11.52
N PRO A 183 2.84 45.55 10.31
CA PRO A 183 1.45 45.13 10.13
C PRO A 183 1.14 43.86 10.93
N LEU A 184 -0.06 43.83 11.50
CA LEU A 184 -0.66 42.65 12.10
C LEU A 184 -1.34 41.80 11.02
N GLU A 185 -1.40 40.49 11.23
CA GLU A 185 -2.00 39.55 10.28
C GLU A 185 -3.52 39.70 10.25
N SER A 186 -4.07 39.82 9.05
CA SER A 186 -5.52 39.90 8.87
C SER A 186 -6.21 38.60 9.29
N ILE A 187 -7.52 38.63 9.55
CA ILE A 187 -8.30 37.43 9.90
C ILE A 187 -8.14 36.33 8.84
N GLU A 188 -8.05 36.71 7.57
CA GLU A 188 -7.85 35.81 6.42
C GLU A 188 -6.44 35.20 6.39
N GLU A 189 -5.45 35.89 6.95
CA GLU A 189 -4.05 35.45 7.00
C GLU A 189 -3.75 34.54 8.21
N ARG A 190 -4.53 34.64 9.29
CA ARG A 190 -4.36 33.88 10.55
C ARG A 190 -4.29 32.35 10.37
N PRO A 191 -5.07 31.70 9.47
CA PRO A 191 -4.93 30.27 9.21
C PRO A 191 -3.55 29.87 8.65
N TYR A 192 -2.84 30.80 8.01
CA TYR A 192 -1.51 30.55 7.47
C TYR A 192 -0.40 30.78 8.50
N THR A 193 -0.70 30.93 9.78
CA THR A 193 0.33 31.19 10.80
C THR A 193 1.05 29.92 11.26
N LYS A 194 2.21 30.06 11.90
CA LYS A 194 2.95 28.89 12.44
C LYS A 194 2.17 28.15 13.54
N ASN A 195 1.41 28.87 14.37
CA ASN A 195 0.56 28.24 15.39
C ASN A 195 -0.64 27.56 14.76
N ALA A 196 -1.35 28.20 13.82
CA ALA A 196 -2.50 27.60 13.13
C ALA A 196 -2.09 26.39 12.25
N ARG A 197 -0.87 26.37 11.72
CA ARG A 197 -0.30 25.23 10.98
C ARG A 197 0.06 24.03 11.86
N LYS A 198 0.00 24.13 13.19
CA LYS A 198 0.31 22.99 14.07
C LYS A 198 -0.71 21.89 13.85
N MET A 199 -0.21 20.70 13.50
CA MET A 199 -1.05 19.52 13.34
C MET A 199 -1.50 19.01 14.71
N SER A 200 -2.80 18.78 14.86
CA SER A 200 -3.35 18.11 16.04
C SER A 200 -2.93 16.64 16.09
N TYR A 201 -3.08 15.99 17.25
CA TYR A 201 -2.81 14.54 17.35
C TYR A 201 -3.66 13.74 16.36
N SER A 202 -4.96 14.07 16.20
CA SER A 202 -5.83 13.33 15.26
C SER A 202 -5.42 13.53 13.80
N GLU A 203 -4.84 14.69 13.45
CA GLU A 203 -4.29 14.91 12.12
C GLU A 203 -2.99 14.13 11.89
N LYS A 204 -2.11 14.08 12.90
CA LYS A 204 -0.90 13.26 12.84
C LYS A 204 -1.25 11.76 12.72
N GLU A 205 -2.21 11.31 13.52
CA GLU A 205 -2.73 9.95 13.49
C GLU A 205 -3.38 9.63 12.14
N PHE A 206 -4.16 10.56 11.58
CA PHE A 206 -4.75 10.38 10.26
C PHE A 206 -3.67 10.16 9.18
N VAL A 207 -2.55 10.88 9.21
CA VAL A 207 -1.44 10.64 8.26
C VAL A 207 -0.88 9.22 8.39
N VAL A 208 -0.70 8.74 9.62
CA VAL A 208 -0.21 7.39 9.89
C VAL A 208 -1.24 6.34 9.44
N ARG A 209 -2.52 6.49 9.79
CA ARG A 209 -3.59 5.58 9.36
C ARG A 209 -3.76 5.56 7.84
N ALA A 210 -3.70 6.72 7.20
CA ALA A 210 -3.74 6.84 5.75
C ALA A 210 -2.58 6.08 5.08
N SER A 211 -1.41 6.04 5.72
CA SER A 211 -0.27 5.27 5.21
C SER A 211 -0.52 3.74 5.18
N LYS A 212 -1.34 3.20 6.10
CA LYS A 212 -1.78 1.78 6.07
C LYS A 212 -2.58 1.45 4.79
N ALA A 213 -3.20 2.47 4.19
CA ALA A 213 -3.91 2.38 2.91
C ALA A 213 -3.07 2.89 1.72
N LYS A 214 -1.74 3.05 1.88
CA LYS A 214 -0.78 3.65 0.91
C LYS A 214 -1.09 5.06 0.46
N ILE A 215 -1.87 5.76 1.25
CA ILE A 215 -2.16 7.14 0.95
C ILE A 215 -0.97 7.93 1.48
N GLY A 216 -0.06 8.29 0.56
CA GLY A 216 1.09 9.12 0.89
C GLY A 216 0.67 10.49 1.44
N PRO A 217 1.58 11.21 2.12
CA PRO A 217 1.24 12.44 2.85
C PRO A 217 0.56 13.52 1.99
N THR A 218 0.88 13.58 0.70
CA THR A 218 0.22 14.49 -0.26
C THR A 218 -1.26 14.15 -0.46
N MET A 219 -1.57 12.87 -0.69
CA MET A 219 -2.94 12.44 -0.92
C MET A 219 -3.73 12.45 0.40
N ALA A 220 -3.07 12.16 1.53
CA ALA A 220 -3.66 12.26 2.85
C ALA A 220 -4.11 13.71 3.12
N HIS A 221 -3.25 14.69 2.83
CA HIS A 221 -3.64 16.10 2.93
C HIS A 221 -4.86 16.42 2.06
N LYS A 222 -4.87 16.01 0.78
CA LYS A 222 -6.02 16.22 -0.12
C LYS A 222 -7.31 15.61 0.41
N ILE A 223 -7.27 14.37 0.90
CA ILE A 223 -8.44 13.71 1.48
C ILE A 223 -8.91 14.47 2.71
N ARG A 224 -7.98 14.91 3.57
CA ARG A 224 -8.33 15.69 4.75
C ARG A 224 -9.01 17.00 4.37
N VAL A 225 -8.52 17.71 3.35
CA VAL A 225 -9.12 18.95 2.81
C VAL A 225 -10.57 18.70 2.43
N VAL A 226 -10.83 17.64 1.67
CA VAL A 226 -12.20 17.28 1.26
C VAL A 226 -13.07 16.93 2.47
N LEU A 227 -12.56 16.14 3.43
CA LEU A 227 -13.31 15.75 4.62
C LEU A 227 -13.64 16.92 5.55
N LYS A 228 -12.79 17.95 5.60
CA LYS A 228 -13.02 19.15 6.41
C LYS A 228 -13.77 20.26 5.67
N GLY A 229 -14.09 20.07 4.39
CA GLY A 229 -14.91 21.00 3.62
C GLY A 229 -14.17 22.13 2.93
N GLY A 230 -12.83 22.09 2.86
CA GLY A 230 -12.05 23.16 2.21
C GLY A 230 -10.63 23.32 2.77
N TYR A 231 -9.85 24.20 2.13
CA TYR A 231 -8.48 24.52 2.59
C TYR A 231 -8.51 25.48 3.78
N GLU A 232 -9.54 26.31 3.88
CA GLU A 232 -9.80 27.26 4.96
C GLU A 232 -10.00 26.57 6.32
N TYR A 233 -10.47 25.32 6.32
CA TYR A 233 -10.66 24.50 7.53
C TYR A 233 -9.41 23.68 7.90
N ILE A 234 -8.32 23.83 7.14
CA ILE A 234 -7.05 23.14 7.37
C ILE A 234 -5.92 24.15 7.53
N GLY A 235 -5.46 24.31 8.78
CA GLY A 235 -4.28 25.11 9.06
C GLY A 235 -2.99 24.51 8.48
N ALA A 236 -2.83 23.18 8.57
CA ALA A 236 -1.58 22.51 8.16
C ALA A 236 -1.41 22.39 6.63
N LYS A 237 -0.21 22.71 6.12
CA LYS A 237 0.10 22.62 4.68
C LYS A 237 0.47 21.18 4.29
N VAL A 238 0.41 20.91 2.98
CA VAL A 238 0.94 19.66 2.38
C VAL A 238 2.40 19.41 2.81
N THR A 239 3.20 20.47 2.96
CA THR A 239 4.59 20.38 3.42
C THR A 239 4.70 19.85 4.83
N ASP A 240 3.75 20.19 5.71
CA ASP A 240 3.76 19.78 7.12
C ASP A 240 3.44 18.28 7.23
N TYR A 241 2.48 17.80 6.43
CA TYR A 241 2.19 16.36 6.28
C TYR A 241 3.42 15.58 5.81
N LYS A 242 4.14 16.11 4.80
CA LYS A 242 5.38 15.51 4.31
C LYS A 242 6.48 15.53 5.36
N ASN A 243 6.61 16.61 6.13
CA ASN A 243 7.61 16.76 7.18
C ASN A 243 7.36 15.80 8.36
N LEU A 244 6.10 15.66 8.78
CA LEU A 244 5.69 14.68 9.78
C LEU A 244 6.09 13.27 9.33
N TRP A 245 5.69 12.88 8.12
CA TRP A 245 6.00 11.54 7.59
C TRP A 245 7.51 11.28 7.49
N ARG A 246 8.30 12.29 7.09
CA ARG A 246 9.77 12.20 7.11
C ARG A 246 10.32 12.05 8.53
N GLY A 247 9.77 12.75 9.51
CA GLY A 247 10.14 12.66 10.92
C GLY A 247 9.91 11.26 11.48
N VAL A 248 8.71 10.71 11.25
CA VAL A 248 8.33 9.33 11.58
C VAL A 248 9.34 8.35 10.98
N ASN A 249 9.57 8.44 9.66
CA ASN A 249 10.49 7.53 8.98
C ASN A 249 11.93 7.65 9.45
N ARG A 250 12.39 8.84 9.85
CA ARG A 250 13.74 9.06 10.39
C ARG A 250 13.90 8.36 11.74
N ILE A 251 12.88 8.38 12.58
CA ILE A 251 12.90 7.73 13.90
C ILE A 251 12.90 6.20 13.74
N LEU A 252 12.15 5.68 12.77
CA LEU A 252 12.00 4.25 12.58
C LEU A 252 13.16 3.60 11.80
N CYS A 253 13.77 4.29 10.83
CA CYS A 253 14.57 3.62 9.80
C CYS A 253 15.78 2.80 10.29
N TYR A 254 16.41 3.20 11.39
CA TYR A 254 17.58 2.50 11.93
C TYR A 254 17.19 1.39 12.91
N LYS A 255 15.96 1.41 13.45
CA LYS A 255 15.40 0.40 14.36
C LYS A 255 14.43 -0.55 13.65
N ASP A 256 14.28 -0.41 12.34
CA ASP A 256 13.15 -0.95 11.58
C ASP A 256 13.09 -2.49 11.59
N ALA A 257 14.24 -3.17 11.43
CA ALA A 257 14.32 -4.63 11.53
C ALA A 257 13.97 -5.13 12.94
N GLN A 258 14.52 -4.50 13.98
CA GLN A 258 14.21 -4.86 15.37
C GLN A 258 12.74 -4.62 15.71
N ILE A 259 12.18 -3.47 15.32
CA ILE A 259 10.76 -3.13 15.52
C ILE A 259 9.88 -4.15 14.80
N MET A 260 10.22 -4.52 13.57
CA MET A 260 9.51 -5.53 12.80
C MET A 260 9.51 -6.88 13.54
N ILE A 261 10.68 -7.35 14.01
CA ILE A 261 10.77 -8.63 14.73
C ILE A 261 9.99 -8.59 16.04
N ASN A 262 10.08 -7.50 16.81
CA ASN A 262 9.31 -7.34 18.04
C ASN A 262 7.81 -7.39 17.76
N LYS A 263 7.34 -6.72 16.70
CA LYS A 263 5.94 -6.74 16.26
C LYS A 263 5.47 -8.15 15.86
N MET A 264 6.34 -8.97 15.28
CA MET A 264 6.01 -10.32 14.82
C MET A 264 6.16 -11.39 15.93
N ASN A 265 7.01 -11.14 16.93
CA ASN A 265 7.11 -11.99 18.11
C ASN A 265 5.87 -11.87 19.01
N ASP A 266 5.28 -10.68 19.11
CA ASP A 266 4.07 -10.44 19.90
C ASP A 266 2.93 -11.44 19.57
N PRO A 267 2.45 -11.58 18.31
CA PRO A 267 1.44 -12.59 17.99
C PRO A 267 1.95 -14.02 18.12
N ARG A 268 3.25 -14.29 17.93
CA ARG A 268 3.82 -15.64 18.13
C ARG A 268 3.71 -16.08 19.59
N ASP A 269 3.92 -15.15 20.52
CA ASP A 269 3.92 -15.45 21.94
C ASP A 269 2.48 -15.53 22.51
N HIS A 270 1.50 -14.87 21.86
CA HIS A 270 0.10 -14.86 22.28
C HIS A 270 -0.80 -15.86 21.54
N TYR A 271 -0.46 -16.29 20.33
CA TYR A 271 -1.30 -17.18 19.50
C TYR A 271 -0.58 -18.49 19.18
N PRO A 272 -1.04 -19.64 19.72
CA PRO A 272 -0.34 -20.92 19.56
C PRO A 272 -0.24 -21.42 18.11
N ASN A 273 -1.20 -21.02 17.25
CA ASN A 273 -1.22 -21.41 15.84
C ASN A 273 -0.52 -20.40 14.91
N TYR A 274 0.10 -19.34 15.46
CA TYR A 274 0.93 -18.42 14.68
C TYR A 274 2.38 -18.90 14.64
N SER A 275 2.96 -18.99 13.43
CA SER A 275 4.36 -19.36 13.25
C SER A 275 5.15 -18.19 12.69
N PHE A 276 6.26 -17.87 13.35
CA PHE A 276 7.20 -16.85 12.90
C PHE A 276 8.62 -17.31 13.17
N GLU A 277 9.44 -17.31 12.12
CA GLU A 277 10.85 -17.63 12.15
C GLU A 277 11.65 -16.55 11.43
N PHE A 278 12.88 -16.31 11.88
CA PHE A 278 13.80 -15.38 11.23
C PHE A 278 15.24 -15.88 11.30
N LEU A 279 16.04 -15.51 10.29
CA LEU A 279 17.44 -15.82 10.17
C LEU A 279 18.27 -14.54 10.26
N ARG A 280 19.41 -14.62 10.94
CA ARG A 280 20.37 -13.53 11.10
C ARG A 280 21.68 -13.88 10.38
N ASP A 281 22.28 -12.89 9.75
CA ASP A 281 23.64 -12.94 9.17
C ASP A 281 24.48 -11.91 9.96
N GLY A 282 25.11 -12.36 11.04
CA GLY A 282 25.69 -11.48 12.05
C GLY A 282 24.61 -10.65 12.76
N ASP A 283 24.73 -9.33 12.70
CA ASP A 283 23.75 -8.37 13.21
C ASP A 283 22.67 -8.01 12.18
N LEU A 284 22.71 -8.54 10.96
CA LEU A 284 21.77 -8.20 9.89
C LEU A 284 20.62 -9.21 9.78
N LEU A 285 19.41 -8.71 9.52
CA LEU A 285 18.27 -9.55 9.16
C LEU A 285 18.48 -10.21 7.79
N ALA A 286 18.67 -11.54 7.77
CA ALA A 286 18.94 -12.28 6.55
C ALA A 286 17.64 -12.77 5.87
N ALA A 287 16.72 -13.33 6.65
CA ALA A 287 15.44 -13.82 6.17
C ALA A 287 14.39 -13.81 7.29
N MET A 288 13.12 -13.80 6.92
CA MET A 288 12.02 -14.11 7.84
C MET A 288 10.88 -14.82 7.12
N PHE A 289 10.14 -15.63 7.86
CA PHE A 289 8.96 -16.34 7.40
C PHE A 289 7.86 -16.23 8.46
N TRP A 290 6.63 -16.00 8.04
CA TRP A 290 5.48 -16.02 8.92
C TRP A 290 4.28 -16.66 8.25
N VAL A 291 3.44 -17.27 9.08
CA VAL A 291 2.16 -17.82 8.66
C VAL A 291 1.24 -17.88 9.88
N ASP A 292 -0.04 -17.61 9.66
CA ASP A 292 -1.02 -17.67 10.72
C ASP A 292 -1.97 -18.85 10.65
N GLU A 293 -2.81 -18.95 11.69
CA GLU A 293 -3.74 -20.05 11.84
C GLU A 293 -4.66 -20.24 10.62
N ARG A 294 -5.15 -19.14 10.04
CA ARG A 294 -6.07 -19.24 8.89
C ARG A 294 -5.33 -19.65 7.62
N GLU A 295 -4.13 -19.12 7.42
CA GLU A 295 -3.26 -19.48 6.31
C GLU A 295 -2.81 -20.95 6.40
N LYS A 296 -2.55 -21.47 7.61
CA LYS A 296 -2.31 -22.90 7.88
C LYS A 296 -3.51 -23.77 7.53
N THR A 297 -4.71 -23.38 7.95
CA THR A 297 -5.95 -24.10 7.58
C THR A 297 -6.16 -24.12 6.07
N PHE A 298 -5.91 -23.00 5.38
CA PHE A 298 -5.98 -22.96 3.92
C PHE A 298 -4.95 -23.87 3.27
N TYR A 299 -3.74 -23.98 3.82
CA TYR A 299 -2.76 -24.94 3.32
C TYR A 299 -3.18 -26.39 3.59
N ALA A 300 -3.73 -26.69 4.77
CA ALA A 300 -4.21 -28.02 5.12
C ALA A 300 -5.24 -28.53 4.10
N GLU A 301 -6.18 -27.67 3.69
CA GLU A 301 -7.28 -28.04 2.78
C GLU A 301 -6.95 -27.87 1.29
N PHE A 302 -6.19 -26.83 0.91
CA PHE A 302 -5.97 -26.44 -0.49
C PHE A 302 -4.49 -26.48 -0.92
N GLY A 303 -3.57 -26.87 -0.03
CA GLY A 303 -2.11 -26.82 -0.23
C GLY A 303 -1.52 -27.87 -1.17
N GLU A 304 -2.34 -28.65 -1.87
CA GLU A 304 -1.87 -29.65 -2.84
C GLU A 304 -1.08 -29.02 -4.00
N VAL A 305 -1.48 -27.82 -4.41
CA VAL A 305 -0.84 -27.03 -5.45
C VAL A 305 -0.53 -25.67 -4.86
N ILE A 306 0.75 -25.30 -4.82
CA ILE A 306 1.16 -23.96 -4.41
C ILE A 306 1.83 -23.23 -5.55
N SER A 307 1.69 -21.91 -5.54
CA SER A 307 2.50 -20.99 -6.31
C SER A 307 3.30 -20.15 -5.33
N PHE A 308 4.59 -19.99 -5.57
CA PHE A 308 5.35 -18.93 -4.89
C PHE A 308 6.27 -18.26 -5.90
N ASP A 309 6.36 -16.94 -5.77
CA ASP A 309 7.10 -16.09 -6.69
C ASP A 309 7.95 -15.10 -5.89
N ALA A 310 9.18 -14.88 -6.32
CA ALA A 310 10.07 -13.91 -5.69
C ALA A 310 9.78 -12.53 -6.29
N THR A 311 8.88 -11.79 -5.67
CA THR A 311 8.47 -10.46 -6.15
C THR A 311 9.54 -9.39 -5.90
N PHE A 312 9.67 -8.45 -6.85
CA PHE A 312 10.69 -7.40 -6.92
C PHE A 312 10.99 -6.73 -5.58
N ARG A 313 12.26 -6.67 -5.16
CA ARG A 313 12.87 -5.75 -4.16
C ARG A 313 11.91 -4.68 -3.60
N THR A 314 11.05 -5.09 -2.67
CA THR A 314 9.74 -4.45 -2.43
C THR A 314 9.79 -3.24 -1.50
N ASN A 315 10.96 -2.98 -0.90
CA ASN A 315 11.15 -1.99 0.15
C ASN A 315 12.47 -1.23 0.00
N LYS A 316 12.68 -0.25 0.89
CA LYS A 316 13.87 0.63 0.95
C LYS A 316 15.19 -0.16 1.00
N TYR A 317 15.17 -1.37 1.55
CA TYR A 317 16.35 -2.23 1.74
C TYR A 317 16.54 -3.24 0.61
N LYS A 318 15.65 -3.24 -0.39
CA LYS A 318 15.67 -4.17 -1.52
C LYS A 318 15.61 -5.64 -1.10
N ILE A 319 14.93 -5.91 0.01
CA ILE A 319 14.61 -7.28 0.43
C ILE A 319 13.51 -7.80 -0.49
N VAL A 320 13.61 -9.07 -0.83
CA VAL A 320 12.73 -9.78 -1.76
C VAL A 320 11.56 -10.35 -0.98
N PHE A 321 10.35 -10.13 -1.46
CA PHE A 321 9.15 -10.67 -0.85
C PHE A 321 8.68 -11.90 -1.61
N VAL A 322 8.42 -12.98 -0.87
CA VAL A 322 8.07 -14.30 -1.40
C VAL A 322 6.73 -14.73 -0.78
N PRO A 323 5.59 -14.39 -1.40
CA PRO A 323 4.29 -14.92 -1.00
C PRO A 323 4.14 -16.38 -1.45
N PHE A 324 3.57 -17.22 -0.57
CA PHE A 324 3.08 -18.54 -0.92
C PHE A 324 1.56 -18.46 -1.09
N THR A 325 1.05 -18.87 -2.25
CA THR A 325 -0.37 -18.79 -2.58
C THR A 325 -0.92 -20.11 -3.11
N THR A 326 -2.22 -20.33 -2.90
CA THR A 326 -2.99 -21.45 -3.47
C THR A 326 -4.36 -20.93 -3.97
N VAL A 327 -5.19 -21.83 -4.49
CA VAL A 327 -6.55 -21.57 -4.96
C VAL A 327 -7.56 -22.27 -4.06
N ASP A 328 -8.44 -21.49 -3.43
CA ASP A 328 -9.52 -21.99 -2.57
C ASP A 328 -10.73 -22.53 -3.35
N HIS A 329 -11.74 -23.03 -2.63
CA HIS A 329 -12.98 -23.57 -3.21
C HIS A 329 -13.86 -22.52 -3.92
N HIS A 330 -13.56 -21.22 -3.81
CA HIS A 330 -14.21 -20.13 -4.56
C HIS A 330 -13.44 -19.78 -5.83
N LYS A 331 -12.38 -20.53 -6.13
CA LYS A 331 -11.43 -20.24 -7.21
C LYS A 331 -10.76 -18.88 -7.07
N LYS A 332 -10.54 -18.44 -5.83
CA LYS A 332 -9.79 -17.24 -5.50
C LYS A 332 -8.38 -17.61 -5.06
N SER A 333 -7.43 -16.75 -5.39
CA SER A 333 -6.06 -16.89 -4.89
C SER A 333 -6.04 -16.51 -3.41
N VAL A 334 -5.40 -17.35 -2.59
CA VAL A 334 -5.32 -17.17 -1.14
C VAL A 334 -3.89 -17.37 -0.68
N THR A 335 -3.43 -16.50 0.20
CA THR A 335 -2.11 -16.62 0.85
C THR A 335 -2.11 -17.77 1.86
N VAL A 336 -1.02 -18.55 1.89
CA VAL A 336 -0.79 -19.69 2.80
C VAL A 336 0.54 -19.58 3.55
N GLY A 337 1.12 -18.39 3.55
CA GLY A 337 2.39 -18.06 4.18
C GLY A 337 3.16 -17.03 3.37
N ALA A 338 4.12 -16.37 4.01
CA ALA A 338 4.88 -15.31 3.39
C ALA A 338 6.30 -15.24 3.96
N GLY A 339 7.24 -14.85 3.10
CA GLY A 339 8.64 -14.69 3.47
C GLY A 339 9.29 -13.42 2.93
N LEU A 340 10.35 -13.00 3.61
CA LEU A 340 11.24 -11.93 3.18
C LEU A 340 12.67 -12.45 3.13
N LEU A 341 13.37 -12.25 2.02
CA LEU A 341 14.75 -12.69 1.80
C LEU A 341 15.66 -11.51 1.46
N SER A 342 16.74 -11.33 2.22
CA SER A 342 17.74 -10.30 1.92
C SER A 342 18.60 -10.64 0.70
N ARG A 343 18.80 -11.94 0.42
CA ARG A 343 19.60 -12.46 -0.70
C ARG A 343 18.85 -13.60 -1.39
N GLU A 344 18.89 -13.61 -2.71
CA GLU A 344 18.29 -14.64 -3.58
C GLU A 344 19.35 -15.72 -3.85
N THR A 345 19.74 -16.47 -2.82
CA THR A 345 20.68 -17.60 -2.93
C THR A 345 19.98 -18.92 -2.62
N ILE A 346 20.63 -20.04 -2.98
CA ILE A 346 20.07 -21.38 -2.79
C ILE A 346 19.79 -21.60 -1.30
N GLU A 347 20.75 -21.25 -0.44
CA GLU A 347 20.66 -21.41 1.01
C GLU A 347 19.51 -20.59 1.60
N SER A 348 19.31 -19.35 1.12
CA SER A 348 18.19 -18.50 1.53
C SER A 348 16.83 -19.12 1.18
N TYR A 349 16.68 -19.64 -0.04
CA TYR A 349 15.44 -20.30 -0.45
C TYR A 349 15.23 -21.65 0.25
N GLU A 350 16.30 -22.42 0.49
CA GLU A 350 16.21 -23.65 1.26
C GLU A 350 15.73 -23.37 2.69
N TRP A 351 16.30 -22.36 3.35
CA TRP A 351 15.87 -21.96 4.68
C TRP A 351 14.39 -21.59 4.69
N LEU A 352 13.95 -20.80 3.70
CA LEU A 352 12.56 -20.38 3.57
C LEU A 352 11.61 -21.57 3.36
N LEU A 353 11.95 -22.50 2.49
CA LEU A 353 11.14 -23.69 2.21
C LEU A 353 11.11 -24.64 3.42
N LYS A 354 12.23 -24.77 4.15
CA LYS A 354 12.29 -25.54 5.41
C LYS A 354 11.42 -24.90 6.49
N ALA A 355 11.42 -23.57 6.60
CA ALA A 355 10.54 -22.83 7.52
C ALA A 355 9.06 -22.99 7.14
N PHE A 356 8.73 -22.91 5.85
CA PHE A 356 7.40 -23.19 5.32
C PHE A 356 6.93 -24.60 5.69
N LEU A 357 7.75 -25.62 5.48
CA LEU A 357 7.42 -27.01 5.84
C LEU A 357 7.21 -27.18 7.35
N ARG A 358 8.11 -26.64 8.19
CA ARG A 358 7.94 -26.73 9.65
C ARG A 358 6.63 -26.13 10.12
N ALA A 359 6.27 -24.97 9.58
CA ALA A 359 5.03 -24.29 9.96
C ALA A 359 3.76 -25.02 9.50
N HIS A 360 3.86 -25.86 8.47
CA HIS A 360 2.79 -26.70 7.92
C HIS A 360 2.98 -28.19 8.27
N GLU A 361 3.56 -28.48 9.44
CA GLU A 361 3.67 -29.84 10.01
C GLU A 361 4.37 -30.86 9.09
N GLY A 362 5.30 -30.39 8.25
CA GLY A 362 6.05 -31.21 7.31
C GLY A 362 5.26 -31.66 6.08
N LYS A 363 4.01 -31.21 5.91
CA LYS A 363 3.19 -31.53 4.73
C LYS A 363 3.76 -30.82 3.50
N ALA A 364 4.29 -31.59 2.56
CA ALA A 364 4.79 -31.09 1.29
C ALA A 364 3.67 -30.96 0.24
N PRO A 365 3.70 -29.93 -0.64
CA PRO A 365 2.75 -29.82 -1.74
C PRO A 365 3.01 -30.90 -2.80
N LYS A 366 1.97 -31.31 -3.53
CA LYS A 366 2.12 -32.25 -4.66
C LYS A 366 2.71 -31.55 -5.88
N ILE A 367 2.32 -30.29 -6.12
CA ILE A 367 2.77 -29.48 -7.26
C ILE A 367 3.23 -28.11 -6.78
N VAL A 368 4.38 -27.67 -7.29
CA VAL A 368 4.93 -26.33 -7.06
C VAL A 368 4.99 -25.59 -8.38
N LEU A 369 4.33 -24.43 -8.45
CA LEU A 369 4.37 -23.48 -9.56
C LEU A 369 5.36 -22.35 -9.23
N MET A 370 6.34 -22.13 -10.09
CA MET A 370 7.37 -21.10 -9.91
C MET A 370 7.78 -20.44 -11.23
N ASP A 371 8.45 -19.27 -11.17
CA ASP A 371 9.18 -18.76 -12.34
C ASP A 371 10.40 -19.64 -12.66
N GLN A 372 10.93 -19.52 -13.87
CA GLN A 372 12.18 -20.11 -14.31
C GLN A 372 13.36 -19.39 -13.63
N ASP A 373 13.58 -19.69 -12.36
CA ASP A 373 14.74 -19.29 -11.56
C ASP A 373 15.56 -20.53 -11.17
N ALA A 374 16.84 -20.56 -11.55
CA ALA A 374 17.72 -21.70 -11.32
C ALA A 374 18.06 -21.91 -9.83
N THR A 375 18.04 -20.84 -9.04
CA THR A 375 18.29 -20.84 -7.59
C THR A 375 17.10 -21.44 -6.86
N ILE A 376 15.89 -20.97 -7.19
CA ILE A 376 14.65 -21.50 -6.62
C ILE A 376 14.49 -22.97 -7.00
N LYS A 377 14.73 -23.32 -8.28
CA LYS A 377 14.64 -24.69 -8.75
C LYS A 377 15.52 -25.65 -7.92
N GLN A 378 16.79 -25.31 -7.71
CA GLN A 378 17.72 -26.13 -6.93
C GLN A 378 17.28 -26.25 -5.46
N ALA A 379 16.84 -25.15 -4.85
CA ALA A 379 16.36 -25.16 -3.47
C ALA A 379 15.11 -26.04 -3.31
N VAL A 380 14.18 -26.01 -4.26
CA VAL A 380 12.98 -26.87 -4.24
C VAL A 380 13.34 -28.33 -4.51
N GLU A 381 14.26 -28.63 -5.42
CA GLU A 381 14.73 -30.01 -5.65
C GLU A 381 15.41 -30.60 -4.40
N SER A 382 16.09 -29.75 -3.62
CA SER A 382 16.73 -30.10 -2.34
C SER A 382 15.71 -30.33 -1.21
N VAL A 383 14.73 -29.42 -1.04
CA VAL A 383 13.82 -29.42 0.13
C VAL A 383 12.51 -30.18 -0.12
N LEU A 384 12.03 -30.21 -1.36
CA LEU A 384 10.75 -30.78 -1.78
C LEU A 384 10.93 -31.83 -2.88
N PRO A 385 11.73 -32.90 -2.66
CA PRO A 385 12.12 -33.85 -3.71
C PRO A 385 10.93 -34.63 -4.31
N ASN A 386 9.85 -34.79 -3.56
CA ASN A 386 8.64 -35.50 -3.99
C ASN A 386 7.62 -34.60 -4.70
N SER A 387 7.83 -33.28 -4.70
CA SER A 387 6.94 -32.32 -5.34
C SER A 387 7.23 -32.26 -6.84
N ARG A 388 6.17 -32.17 -7.66
CA ARG A 388 6.34 -31.98 -9.11
C ARG A 388 6.49 -30.50 -9.42
N HIS A 389 7.61 -30.13 -10.05
CA HIS A 389 7.88 -28.74 -10.38
C HIS A 389 7.30 -28.40 -11.75
N ARG A 390 6.61 -27.26 -11.84
CA ARG A 390 6.06 -26.73 -13.08
C ARG A 390 6.34 -25.24 -13.17
N LEU A 391 6.65 -24.80 -14.39
CA LEU A 391 6.81 -23.38 -14.66
C LEU A 391 5.42 -22.71 -14.66
N CYS A 392 5.34 -21.55 -14.04
CA CYS A 392 4.15 -20.74 -14.03
C CYS A 392 3.85 -20.23 -15.45
N MET A 393 2.65 -20.52 -15.96
CA MET A 393 2.28 -20.18 -17.32
C MET A 393 2.24 -18.67 -17.58
N TRP A 394 1.93 -17.85 -16.57
CA TRP A 394 2.02 -16.39 -16.70
C TRP A 394 3.45 -15.93 -16.99
N HIS A 395 4.44 -16.48 -16.28
CA HIS A 395 5.84 -16.19 -16.52
C HIS A 395 6.30 -16.64 -17.91
N ILE A 396 5.85 -17.83 -18.34
CA ILE A 396 6.08 -18.32 -19.71
C ILE A 396 5.51 -17.32 -20.73
N MET A 397 4.24 -16.94 -20.60
CA MET A 397 3.57 -16.03 -21.55
C MET A 397 4.22 -14.64 -21.57
N LYS A 398 4.59 -14.11 -20.41
CA LYS A 398 5.29 -12.82 -20.31
C LYS A 398 6.68 -12.88 -20.95
N LYS A 399 7.45 -13.96 -20.72
CA LYS A 399 8.77 -14.16 -21.36
C LYS A 399 8.64 -14.36 -22.87
N LEU A 400 7.64 -15.09 -23.34
CA LEU A 400 7.36 -15.27 -24.77
C LEU A 400 7.06 -13.93 -25.46
N GLN A 401 6.23 -13.08 -24.85
CA GLN A 401 5.96 -11.75 -25.37
C GLN A 401 7.21 -10.87 -25.42
N ALA A 402 8.05 -10.91 -24.37
CA ALA A 402 9.29 -10.13 -24.34
C ALA A 402 10.31 -10.59 -25.39
N ASN A 403 10.37 -11.90 -25.68
CA ASN A 403 11.37 -12.49 -26.57
C ASN A 403 10.94 -12.56 -28.05
N ILE A 404 9.64 -12.41 -28.36
CA ILE A 404 9.12 -12.42 -29.73
C ILE A 404 8.39 -11.09 -30.04
N PRO A 405 9.11 -9.95 -30.10
CA PRO A 405 8.49 -8.64 -30.33
C PRO A 405 8.09 -8.39 -31.79
N TYR A 406 8.59 -9.16 -32.76
CA TYR A 406 8.35 -8.92 -34.18
C TYR A 406 8.07 -10.23 -34.92
N CYS A 407 7.23 -10.16 -35.96
CA CYS A 407 7.14 -11.20 -36.98
C CYS A 407 7.31 -10.59 -38.38
N ILE A 408 7.98 -11.34 -39.24
CA ILE A 408 8.14 -11.03 -40.66
C ILE A 408 7.01 -11.76 -41.39
N ASN A 409 6.10 -11.03 -42.02
CA ASN A 409 5.18 -11.62 -42.99
C ASN A 409 5.98 -11.91 -44.26
N ILE A 410 6.25 -13.19 -44.54
CA ILE A 410 7.07 -13.63 -45.68
C ILE A 410 6.43 -13.25 -47.02
N TYR A 411 5.10 -13.07 -47.06
CA TYR A 411 4.38 -12.73 -48.30
C TYR A 411 4.33 -11.23 -48.59
N ASP A 412 4.38 -10.37 -47.57
CA ASP A 412 4.22 -8.92 -47.76
C ASP A 412 5.48 -8.09 -47.41
N TYR A 413 6.56 -8.71 -46.93
CA TYR A 413 7.78 -8.01 -46.46
C TYR A 413 7.51 -6.91 -45.41
N VAL A 414 6.34 -6.95 -44.75
CA VAL A 414 5.98 -6.01 -43.69
C VAL A 414 6.44 -6.57 -42.34
N VAL A 415 7.34 -5.83 -41.68
CA VAL A 415 7.66 -6.04 -40.27
C VAL A 415 6.52 -5.44 -39.46
N THR A 416 5.67 -6.27 -38.88
CA THR A 416 4.65 -5.77 -37.95
C THR A 416 5.29 -5.61 -36.56
N SER A 417 5.12 -4.42 -35.97
CA SER A 417 5.54 -4.19 -34.59
C SER A 417 4.57 -4.90 -33.64
N ASP A 418 5.12 -5.75 -32.77
CA ASP A 418 4.45 -6.40 -31.65
C ASP A 418 3.41 -7.46 -32.06
N LEU A 419 3.89 -8.68 -32.35
CA LEU A 419 3.08 -9.87 -32.69
C LEU A 419 1.93 -10.12 -31.69
N PHE A 420 2.12 -9.75 -30.42
CA PHE A 420 1.12 -9.90 -29.35
C PHE A 420 0.05 -8.77 -29.32
N LYS A 421 0.20 -7.70 -30.11
CA LYS A 421 -0.88 -6.72 -30.38
C LYS A 421 -1.85 -7.20 -31.46
N ASN A 422 -1.44 -8.15 -32.31
CA ASN A 422 -2.31 -8.75 -33.31
C ASN A 422 -3.39 -9.60 -32.62
N LYS A 423 -4.64 -9.12 -32.67
CA LYS A 423 -5.80 -9.77 -32.02
C LYS A 423 -6.05 -11.20 -32.53
N ASP A 424 -5.83 -11.47 -33.82
CA ASP A 424 -6.08 -12.79 -34.40
C ASP A 424 -4.98 -13.78 -34.02
N PHE A 425 -3.71 -13.37 -34.09
CA PHE A 425 -2.59 -14.19 -33.60
C PHE A 425 -2.76 -14.48 -32.10
N LYS A 426 -2.99 -13.45 -31.28
CA LYS A 426 -3.22 -13.61 -29.83
C LYS A 426 -4.37 -14.58 -29.57
N LYS A 427 -5.47 -14.49 -30.32
CA LYS A 427 -6.62 -15.39 -30.21
C LYS A 427 -6.28 -16.84 -30.59
N ARG A 428 -5.58 -17.08 -31.71
CA ARG A 428 -5.19 -18.43 -32.16
C ARG A 428 -4.14 -19.04 -31.25
N PHE A 429 -3.10 -18.28 -30.91
CA PHE A 429 -2.04 -18.68 -29.99
C PHE A 429 -2.60 -18.97 -28.59
N ASN A 430 -3.48 -18.11 -28.06
CA ASN A 430 -4.13 -18.38 -26.79
C ASN A 430 -5.05 -19.60 -26.86
N LYS A 431 -5.71 -19.86 -28.00
CA LYS A 431 -6.50 -21.08 -28.19
C LYS A 431 -5.62 -22.35 -28.19
N LEU A 432 -4.34 -22.23 -28.53
CA LEU A 432 -3.37 -23.34 -28.47
C LEU A 432 -2.80 -23.52 -27.06
N VAL A 433 -2.39 -22.45 -26.40
CA VAL A 433 -1.79 -22.49 -25.06
C VAL A 433 -2.82 -22.83 -23.97
N TRP A 434 -4.09 -22.41 -24.15
CA TRP A 434 -5.07 -22.35 -23.06
C TRP A 434 -6.34 -23.18 -23.25
N ASN A 435 -6.29 -24.25 -24.04
CA ASN A 435 -7.46 -25.11 -24.22
C ASN A 435 -7.60 -26.13 -23.07
N MET A 436 -8.68 -26.31 -22.28
CA MET A 436 -9.86 -25.52 -21.83
C MET A 436 -10.29 -26.16 -20.46
N HIS A 437 -10.65 -25.46 -19.38
CA HIS A 437 -11.83 -24.60 -19.24
C HIS A 437 -11.66 -23.48 -18.18
N ILE A 438 -10.50 -22.81 -18.12
CA ILE A 438 -10.43 -21.45 -17.58
C ILE A 438 -10.22 -20.48 -18.74
N LYS A 439 -10.96 -19.37 -18.78
CA LYS A 439 -10.78 -18.37 -19.84
C LYS A 439 -9.47 -17.61 -19.60
N PRO A 440 -8.66 -17.32 -20.63
CA PRO A 440 -7.41 -16.58 -20.48
C PRO A 440 -7.57 -15.27 -19.70
N ASP A 441 -8.60 -14.48 -20.01
CA ASP A 441 -8.87 -13.23 -19.28
C ASP A 441 -9.25 -13.46 -17.81
N GLU A 442 -9.79 -14.63 -17.46
CA GLU A 442 -10.14 -14.99 -16.08
C GLU A 442 -8.91 -15.48 -15.30
N PHE A 443 -8.02 -16.21 -15.96
CA PHE A 443 -6.75 -16.64 -15.39
C PHE A 443 -5.75 -15.47 -15.26
N GLU A 444 -5.60 -14.67 -16.31
CA GLU A 444 -4.78 -13.45 -16.32
C GLU A 444 -5.31 -12.46 -15.29
N LYS A 445 -6.62 -12.20 -15.20
CA LYS A 445 -7.17 -11.38 -14.10
C LYS A 445 -6.91 -11.96 -12.72
N LYS A 446 -6.94 -13.28 -12.52
CA LYS A 446 -6.63 -13.89 -11.21
C LYS A 446 -5.14 -13.81 -10.88
N SER A 447 -4.27 -14.04 -11.85
CA SER A 447 -2.80 -13.98 -11.72
C SER A 447 -2.30 -12.55 -11.60
N GLU A 448 -2.82 -11.62 -12.41
CA GLU A 448 -2.57 -10.19 -12.32
C GLU A 448 -3.23 -9.59 -11.09
N SER A 449 -4.39 -10.07 -10.64
CA SER A 449 -4.95 -9.68 -9.35
C SER A 449 -4.03 -10.11 -8.22
N MET A 450 -3.45 -11.32 -8.27
CA MET A 450 -2.48 -11.78 -7.26
C MET A 450 -1.20 -10.93 -7.29
N ASN A 451 -0.62 -10.71 -8.46
CA ASN A 451 0.57 -9.89 -8.60
C ASN A 451 0.30 -8.41 -8.35
N SER A 452 -0.85 -7.86 -8.73
CA SER A 452 -1.29 -6.49 -8.41
C SER A 452 -1.56 -6.33 -6.91
N PHE A 453 -2.15 -7.35 -6.29
CA PHE A 453 -2.37 -7.45 -4.84
C PHE A 453 -1.07 -7.42 -4.03
N PHE A 454 0.09 -7.78 -4.61
CA PHE A 454 1.39 -7.60 -3.95
C PHE A 454 2.23 -6.44 -4.54
N ASN A 455 2.13 -6.16 -5.84
CA ASN A 455 2.87 -5.10 -6.54
C ASN A 455 2.37 -3.70 -6.22
N THR A 456 1.08 -3.51 -5.93
CA THR A 456 0.56 -2.19 -5.54
C THR A 456 1.28 -1.71 -4.26
N TYR A 457 1.87 -2.61 -3.46
CA TYR A 457 2.35 -2.39 -2.08
C TYR A 457 3.89 -2.25 -1.99
N SER A 458 4.57 -2.54 -3.10
CA SER A 458 6.02 -2.62 -3.21
C SER A 458 6.61 -1.32 -3.75
N GLN A 459 6.47 -0.23 -3.00
CA GLN A 459 7.20 1.00 -3.33
C GLN A 459 8.63 0.88 -2.78
N SER A 460 9.61 1.10 -3.66
CA SER A 460 11.06 1.01 -3.37
C SER A 460 11.56 1.94 -2.25
N GLY A 461 10.70 2.75 -1.64
CA GLY A 461 11.00 3.64 -0.52
C GLY A 461 10.40 3.24 0.85
N ASN A 462 9.61 2.17 0.93
CA ASN A 462 8.95 1.77 2.19
C ASN A 462 9.91 1.15 3.22
N LEU A 463 9.72 1.46 4.50
CA LEU A 463 10.33 0.75 5.63
C LEU A 463 9.72 -0.66 5.78
N LEU A 464 10.39 -1.57 6.50
CA LEU A 464 9.89 -2.93 6.75
C LEU A 464 8.57 -2.91 7.53
N LEU A 465 8.49 -2.07 8.56
CA LEU A 465 7.25 -1.91 9.32
C LEU A 465 6.08 -1.44 8.43
N HIS A 466 6.34 -0.47 7.54
CA HIS A 466 5.32 0.03 6.61
C HIS A 466 4.92 -1.02 5.59
N PHE A 467 5.85 -1.85 5.14
CA PHE A 467 5.54 -3.03 4.32
C PHE A 467 4.58 -3.97 5.07
N MET A 468 4.85 -4.27 6.35
CA MET A 468 4.01 -5.16 7.15
C MET A 468 2.61 -4.61 7.40
N MET A 469 2.47 -3.33 7.77
CA MET A 469 1.15 -2.70 7.94
C MET A 469 0.31 -2.76 6.66
N ASN A 470 0.97 -2.62 5.52
CA ASN A 470 0.36 -2.76 4.21
C ASN A 470 -0.02 -4.22 3.92
N TYR A 471 0.84 -5.19 4.26
CA TYR A 471 0.56 -6.62 4.16
C TYR A 471 -0.68 -7.01 5.00
N ASP A 472 -0.76 -6.59 6.26
CA ASP A 472 -1.88 -6.87 7.17
C ASP A 472 -3.22 -6.39 6.62
N THR A 473 -3.26 -5.13 6.17
CA THR A 473 -4.47 -4.53 5.57
C THR A 473 -4.94 -5.30 4.32
N THR A 474 -3.98 -5.89 3.62
CA THR A 474 -4.19 -6.59 2.33
C THR A 474 -4.71 -8.00 2.56
N ILE A 475 -4.13 -8.72 3.50
CA ILE A 475 -4.68 -9.98 4.01
C ILE A 475 -6.08 -9.77 4.57
N GLN A 476 -6.32 -8.68 5.31
CA GLN A 476 -7.66 -8.34 5.81
C GLN A 476 -8.68 -8.14 4.67
N LYS A 477 -8.28 -7.46 3.58
CA LYS A 477 -9.13 -7.32 2.40
C LYS A 477 -9.45 -8.67 1.75
N GLN A 478 -8.45 -9.55 1.57
CA GLN A 478 -8.65 -10.90 1.04
C GLN A 478 -9.65 -11.68 1.89
N ARG A 479 -9.49 -11.63 3.22
CA ARG A 479 -10.37 -12.30 4.19
C ARG A 479 -11.79 -11.77 4.15
N ASN A 480 -11.98 -10.46 4.05
CA ASN A 480 -13.30 -9.85 3.93
C ASN A 480 -13.99 -10.31 2.64
N THR A 481 -13.29 -10.32 1.51
CA THR A 481 -13.84 -10.85 0.24
C THR A 481 -14.23 -12.33 0.36
N GLN A 482 -13.46 -13.15 1.07
CA GLN A 482 -13.83 -14.55 1.31
C GLN A 482 -15.09 -14.66 2.19
N GLN A 483 -15.18 -13.88 3.27
CA GLN A 483 -16.37 -13.85 4.13
C GLN A 483 -17.62 -13.39 3.38
N GLU A 484 -17.49 -12.42 2.48
CA GLU A 484 -18.59 -11.99 1.60
C GLU A 484 -19.04 -13.15 0.70
N LEU A 485 -18.11 -13.89 0.10
CA LEU A 485 -18.43 -15.05 -0.75
C LEU A 485 -19.11 -16.17 0.06
N ASP A 486 -18.61 -16.49 1.25
CA ASP A 486 -19.22 -17.49 2.15
C ASP A 486 -20.63 -17.07 2.60
N HIS A 487 -20.81 -15.78 2.89
CA HIS A 487 -22.12 -15.23 3.23
C HIS A 487 -23.09 -15.33 2.06
N GLN A 488 -22.64 -15.01 0.85
CA GLN A 488 -23.44 -15.13 -0.37
C GLN A 488 -23.88 -16.57 -0.62
N ILE A 489 -23.04 -17.57 -0.35
CA ILE A 489 -23.44 -18.99 -0.44
C ILE A 489 -24.62 -19.30 0.49
N LYS A 490 -24.60 -18.83 1.74
CA LYS A 490 -25.67 -19.11 2.72
C LYS A 490 -27.03 -18.57 2.30
N LYS A 491 -27.05 -17.47 1.54
CA LYS A 491 -28.26 -16.81 1.04
C LYS A 491 -28.55 -17.14 -0.44
N ALA A 492 -27.74 -17.98 -1.08
CA ALA A 492 -27.83 -18.20 -2.51
C ALA A 492 -29.12 -18.96 -2.86
N VAL A 493 -29.95 -18.31 -3.70
CA VAL A 493 -31.03 -18.98 -4.43
C VAL A 493 -30.50 -19.26 -5.83
N TYR A 494 -30.29 -20.53 -6.15
CA TYR A 494 -29.73 -20.92 -7.44
C TYR A 494 -30.81 -20.94 -8.52
N LYS A 495 -30.53 -20.29 -9.66
CA LYS A 495 -31.34 -20.46 -10.87
C LYS A 495 -30.96 -21.76 -11.55
N PHE A 496 -31.86 -22.74 -11.52
CA PHE A 496 -31.68 -24.01 -12.22
C PHE A 496 -31.99 -23.84 -13.71
N ILE A 497 -31.17 -24.45 -14.56
CA ILE A 497 -31.35 -24.42 -16.03
C ILE A 497 -31.99 -25.73 -16.51
N SER A 498 -31.86 -26.82 -15.74
CA SER A 498 -32.57 -28.07 -15.98
C SER A 498 -33.33 -28.56 -14.75
N PRO A 499 -34.39 -29.37 -14.91
CA PRO A 499 -35.09 -29.99 -13.79
C PRO A 499 -34.35 -31.22 -13.22
N ARG A 500 -33.12 -31.51 -13.67
CA ARG A 500 -32.42 -32.77 -13.34
C ARG A 500 -32.01 -32.82 -11.87
N PRO A 501 -32.23 -33.95 -11.15
CA PRO A 501 -31.82 -34.10 -9.76
C PRO A 501 -30.31 -33.88 -9.52
N ILE A 502 -29.47 -34.29 -10.46
CA ILE A 502 -28.00 -34.17 -10.35
C ILE A 502 -27.53 -32.71 -10.32
N GLU A 503 -28.29 -31.79 -10.93
CA GLU A 503 -28.04 -30.35 -10.84
C GLU A 503 -28.38 -29.81 -9.45
N LYS A 504 -29.48 -30.29 -8.85
CA LYS A 504 -29.84 -29.95 -7.46
C LYS A 504 -28.78 -30.47 -6.47
N HIS A 505 -28.27 -31.67 -6.71
CA HIS A 505 -27.16 -32.22 -5.91
C HIS A 505 -25.90 -31.36 -6.05
N ALA A 506 -25.54 -30.93 -7.27
CA ALA A 506 -24.41 -30.04 -7.50
C ALA A 506 -24.51 -28.72 -6.69
N ALA A 507 -25.70 -28.11 -6.62
CA ALA A 507 -25.94 -26.91 -5.81
C ALA A 507 -25.83 -27.16 -4.29
N LYS A 508 -26.16 -28.37 -3.85
CA LYS A 508 -26.04 -28.77 -2.44
C LYS A 508 -24.58 -28.93 -2.02
N VAL A 509 -23.71 -29.37 -2.91
CA VAL A 509 -22.32 -29.75 -2.58
C VAL A 509 -21.32 -28.62 -2.86
N TYR A 510 -21.41 -27.98 -4.01
CA TYR A 510 -20.39 -27.04 -4.49
C TYR A 510 -20.64 -25.59 -4.06
N THR A 511 -19.58 -24.79 -4.04
CA THR A 511 -19.68 -23.33 -3.90
C THR A 511 -20.43 -22.71 -5.08
N SER A 512 -20.97 -21.51 -4.92
CA SER A 512 -21.73 -20.84 -5.99
C SER A 512 -20.92 -20.71 -7.29
N THR A 513 -19.63 -20.36 -7.19
CA THR A 513 -18.75 -20.23 -8.35
C THR A 513 -18.59 -21.54 -9.10
N LEU A 514 -18.35 -22.64 -8.39
CA LEU A 514 -18.15 -23.94 -9.01
C LEU A 514 -19.47 -24.55 -9.49
N PHE A 515 -20.57 -24.37 -8.75
CA PHE A 515 -21.91 -24.81 -9.17
C PHE A 515 -22.26 -24.29 -10.57
N TYR A 516 -22.07 -23.00 -10.85
CA TYR A 516 -22.39 -22.45 -12.18
C TYR A 516 -21.50 -22.99 -13.31
N GLU A 517 -20.32 -23.53 -13.00
CA GLU A 517 -19.50 -24.22 -13.99
C GLU A 517 -19.95 -25.65 -14.21
N ILE A 518 -20.25 -26.39 -13.14
CA ILE A 518 -20.81 -27.73 -13.21
C ILE A 518 -22.18 -27.72 -13.90
N GLN A 519 -23.02 -26.72 -13.61
CA GLN A 519 -24.29 -26.50 -14.27
C GLN A 519 -24.12 -26.32 -15.78
N LYS A 520 -23.05 -25.63 -16.24
CA LYS A 520 -22.74 -25.52 -17.67
C LYS A 520 -22.34 -26.86 -18.28
N GLU A 521 -21.58 -27.69 -17.56
CA GLU A 521 -21.20 -29.02 -18.03
C GLU A 521 -22.41 -29.97 -18.09
N ILE A 522 -23.27 -29.98 -17.07
CA ILE A 522 -24.54 -30.71 -17.04
C ILE A 522 -25.46 -30.26 -18.19
N TYR A 523 -25.64 -28.95 -18.36
CA TYR A 523 -26.47 -28.38 -19.42
C TYR A 523 -25.95 -28.78 -20.80
N LYS A 524 -24.66 -28.60 -21.07
CA LYS A 524 -24.08 -28.99 -22.36
C LYS A 524 -24.21 -30.49 -22.60
N GLY A 525 -23.94 -31.31 -21.58
CA GLY A 525 -24.10 -32.75 -21.61
C GLY A 525 -25.54 -33.19 -21.91
N SER A 526 -26.54 -32.33 -21.72
CA SER A 526 -27.94 -32.64 -22.00
C SER A 526 -28.37 -32.40 -23.44
N TRP A 527 -27.74 -31.48 -24.18
CA TRP A 527 -28.27 -30.97 -25.46
C TRP A 527 -27.40 -31.19 -26.69
N TYR A 528 -26.07 -31.34 -26.54
CA TYR A 528 -25.13 -31.29 -27.68
C TYR A 528 -24.39 -32.61 -27.94
N PHE A 529 -24.96 -33.74 -27.51
CA PHE A 529 -24.28 -35.04 -27.53
C PHE A 529 -25.19 -36.17 -28.00
N GLN A 530 -24.66 -37.00 -28.88
CA GLN A 530 -25.20 -38.33 -29.17
C GLN A 530 -24.28 -39.37 -28.52
N TYR A 531 -24.83 -40.51 -28.12
CA TYR A 531 -24.03 -41.61 -27.61
C TYR A 531 -24.44 -42.92 -28.26
N LYS A 532 -23.47 -43.82 -28.46
CA LYS A 532 -23.65 -45.18 -28.95
C LYS A 532 -23.01 -46.14 -27.96
N HIS A 533 -23.79 -47.11 -27.47
CA HIS A 533 -23.24 -48.23 -26.69
C HIS A 533 -22.37 -49.09 -27.60
N LEU A 534 -21.17 -49.44 -27.14
CA LEU A 534 -20.21 -50.23 -27.91
C LEU A 534 -20.11 -51.66 -27.38
N VAL A 535 -19.83 -51.81 -26.09
CA VAL A 535 -19.59 -53.13 -25.48
C VAL A 535 -19.86 -53.08 -23.98
N THR A 536 -20.25 -54.23 -23.43
CA THR A 536 -20.27 -54.47 -21.99
C THR A 536 -19.25 -55.55 -21.66
N LYS A 537 -18.26 -55.26 -20.81
CA LYS A 537 -17.21 -56.20 -20.40
C LYS A 537 -16.90 -56.03 -18.93
N ASN A 538 -16.90 -57.11 -18.14
CA ASN A 538 -16.55 -57.10 -16.72
C ASN A 538 -17.31 -56.03 -15.90
N GLU A 539 -18.64 -55.93 -16.08
CA GLU A 539 -19.51 -54.92 -15.44
C GLU A 539 -19.29 -53.46 -15.89
N TRP A 540 -18.35 -53.22 -16.80
CA TRP A 540 -18.17 -51.92 -17.44
C TRP A 540 -18.96 -51.85 -18.75
N GLU A 541 -19.67 -50.74 -18.94
CA GLU A 541 -20.32 -50.40 -20.19
C GLU A 541 -19.53 -49.28 -20.88
N LEU A 542 -19.10 -49.53 -22.11
CA LEU A 542 -18.36 -48.57 -22.93
C LEU A 542 -19.32 -47.86 -23.89
N TYR A 543 -19.27 -46.53 -23.84
CA TYR A 543 -20.04 -45.63 -24.70
C TYR A 543 -19.11 -44.79 -25.56
N LYS A 544 -19.47 -44.66 -26.83
CA LYS A 544 -18.94 -43.63 -27.73
C LYS A 544 -19.83 -42.41 -27.65
N VAL A 545 -19.28 -41.27 -27.26
CA VAL A 545 -19.98 -39.98 -27.13
C VAL A 545 -19.50 -39.03 -28.23
N GLU A 546 -20.42 -38.60 -29.07
CA GLU A 546 -20.17 -37.75 -30.22
C GLU A 546 -20.59 -36.32 -29.90
N GLN A 547 -19.61 -35.42 -29.83
CA GLN A 547 -19.82 -34.01 -29.56
C GLN A 547 -20.08 -33.25 -30.87
N LEU A 548 -21.26 -32.63 -30.96
CA LEU A 548 -21.63 -31.77 -32.08
C LEU A 548 -21.24 -30.31 -31.77
N ASN A 549 -20.68 -29.60 -32.74
CA ASN A 549 -20.48 -28.15 -32.63
C ASN A 549 -21.80 -27.40 -32.88
N LYS A 550 -21.84 -26.07 -32.67
CA LYS A 550 -23.04 -25.22 -32.83
C LYS A 550 -23.70 -25.29 -34.22
N ASN A 551 -22.95 -25.66 -35.24
CA ASN A 551 -23.42 -25.80 -36.62
C ASN A 551 -23.61 -27.28 -37.02
N SER A 552 -23.50 -28.22 -36.07
CA SER A 552 -23.60 -29.68 -36.30
C SER A 552 -22.51 -30.33 -37.17
N ASP A 553 -21.51 -29.57 -37.63
CA ASP A 553 -20.53 -30.07 -38.63
C ASP A 553 -19.28 -30.75 -38.05
N LEU A 554 -18.83 -30.35 -36.85
CA LEU A 554 -17.55 -30.82 -36.29
C LEU A 554 -17.81 -31.87 -35.21
N LYS A 555 -17.38 -33.10 -35.50
CA LYS A 555 -17.54 -34.29 -34.66
C LYS A 555 -16.26 -34.55 -33.89
N THR A 556 -16.28 -34.36 -32.57
CA THR A 556 -15.22 -34.87 -31.69
C THR A 556 -15.77 -36.06 -30.92
N GLU A 557 -15.05 -37.17 -30.93
CA GLU A 557 -15.49 -38.44 -30.37
C GLU A 557 -14.73 -38.71 -29.07
N PHE A 558 -15.47 -39.09 -28.03
CA PHE A 558 -14.92 -39.44 -26.72
C PHE A 558 -15.47 -40.80 -26.31
N GLU A 559 -14.69 -41.53 -25.53
CA GLU A 559 -15.13 -42.81 -24.97
C GLU A 559 -15.40 -42.60 -23.48
N VAL A 560 -16.53 -43.14 -23.02
CA VAL A 560 -16.98 -43.06 -21.64
C VAL A 560 -17.29 -44.47 -21.14
N GLU A 561 -16.59 -44.90 -20.12
CA GLU A 561 -16.82 -46.17 -19.44
C GLU A 561 -17.60 -45.91 -18.15
N ILE A 562 -18.63 -46.70 -17.88
CA ILE A 562 -19.37 -46.66 -16.61
C ILE A 562 -19.48 -48.04 -15.98
N LYS A 563 -19.25 -48.12 -14.67
CA LYS A 563 -19.51 -49.30 -13.84
C LYS A 563 -20.72 -49.04 -12.94
N LEU A 564 -21.87 -49.62 -13.28
CA LEU A 564 -23.14 -49.31 -12.62
C LEU A 564 -23.20 -49.67 -11.13
N PRO A 565 -22.66 -50.81 -10.64
CA PRO A 565 -22.72 -51.13 -9.21
C PRO A 565 -22.06 -50.08 -8.29
N THR A 566 -21.00 -49.42 -8.78
CA THR A 566 -20.22 -48.42 -8.03
C THR A 566 -20.44 -46.99 -8.52
N ASN A 567 -21.19 -46.82 -9.62
CA ASN A 567 -21.32 -45.58 -10.39
C ASN A 567 -19.96 -44.97 -10.80
N ASP A 568 -18.93 -45.79 -10.98
CA ASP A 568 -17.64 -45.30 -11.47
C ASP A 568 -17.76 -44.90 -12.92
N VAL A 569 -17.28 -43.72 -13.28
CA VAL A 569 -17.26 -43.20 -14.64
C VAL A 569 -15.87 -42.74 -15.04
N LYS A 570 -15.41 -43.20 -16.20
CA LYS A 570 -14.15 -42.78 -16.81
C LYS A 570 -14.44 -42.21 -18.18
N CYS A 571 -13.75 -41.13 -18.53
CA CYS A 571 -13.89 -40.53 -19.85
C CYS A 571 -12.53 -40.21 -20.41
N THR A 572 -12.28 -40.58 -21.68
CA THR A 572 -11.03 -40.31 -22.39
C THR A 572 -10.76 -38.82 -22.57
N CYS A 573 -11.75 -37.97 -22.33
CA CYS A 573 -11.50 -36.53 -22.27
C CYS A 573 -10.62 -36.15 -21.08
N GLU A 574 -10.44 -36.98 -20.04
CA GLU A 574 -9.56 -36.73 -18.89
C GLU A 574 -9.88 -35.45 -18.10
N HIS A 575 -11.10 -34.91 -18.20
CA HIS A 575 -11.48 -33.65 -17.56
C HIS A 575 -11.46 -33.73 -16.04
N PHE A 576 -11.91 -34.85 -15.45
CA PHE A 576 -11.87 -35.05 -14.00
C PHE A 576 -10.43 -35.02 -13.49
N ASN A 577 -9.52 -35.75 -14.14
CA ASN A 577 -8.12 -35.77 -13.74
C ASN A 577 -7.42 -34.41 -13.91
N ARG A 578 -7.91 -33.54 -14.82
CA ARG A 578 -7.36 -32.19 -15.02
C ARG A 578 -7.97 -31.10 -14.13
N PHE A 579 -9.25 -31.21 -13.80
CA PHE A 579 -10.02 -30.14 -13.17
C PHE A 579 -10.58 -30.52 -11.78
N GLY A 580 -10.64 -31.81 -11.47
CA GLY A 580 -11.26 -32.34 -10.25
C GLY A 580 -12.79 -32.31 -10.28
N ALA A 581 -13.40 -32.25 -11.46
CA ALA A 581 -14.85 -32.39 -11.61
C ALA A 581 -15.21 -33.10 -12.93
N LEU A 582 -16.37 -33.74 -12.94
CA LEU A 582 -16.83 -34.52 -14.08
C LEU A 582 -17.09 -33.65 -15.32
N CYS A 583 -16.75 -34.16 -16.50
CA CYS A 583 -17.07 -33.49 -17.77
C CYS A 583 -18.54 -33.66 -18.14
N ARG A 584 -18.99 -32.81 -19.07
CA ARG A 584 -20.25 -33.01 -19.81
C ARG A 584 -20.46 -34.41 -20.38
N HIS A 585 -19.40 -35.12 -20.82
CA HIS A 585 -19.53 -36.47 -21.40
C HIS A 585 -19.87 -37.50 -20.34
N ALA A 586 -19.19 -37.44 -19.18
CA ALA A 586 -19.50 -38.28 -18.03
C ALA A 586 -20.91 -37.96 -17.51
N PHE A 587 -21.28 -36.68 -17.38
CA PHE A 587 -22.64 -36.29 -17.00
C PHE A 587 -23.70 -36.81 -17.97
N ASN A 588 -23.44 -36.80 -19.29
CA ASN A 588 -24.36 -37.35 -20.28
C ASN A 588 -24.69 -38.83 -20.00
N ILE A 589 -23.66 -39.66 -19.76
CA ILE A 589 -23.84 -41.08 -19.45
C ILE A 589 -24.46 -41.31 -18.06
N LEU A 590 -24.05 -40.55 -17.04
CA LEU A 590 -24.66 -40.65 -15.71
C LEU A 590 -26.17 -40.33 -15.75
N MET A 591 -26.54 -39.25 -16.47
CA MET A 591 -27.94 -38.86 -16.64
C MET A 591 -28.74 -39.89 -17.45
N LYS A 592 -28.11 -40.56 -18.44
CA LYS A 592 -28.71 -41.67 -19.18
C LYS A 592 -29.10 -42.81 -18.25
N HIS A 593 -28.21 -43.20 -17.34
CA HIS A 593 -28.46 -44.27 -16.38
C HIS A 593 -29.35 -43.84 -15.19
N GLY A 594 -29.96 -42.64 -15.25
CA GLY A 594 -30.88 -42.18 -14.23
C GLY A 594 -30.21 -41.83 -12.89
N ILE A 595 -28.89 -41.68 -12.87
CA ILE A 595 -28.13 -41.34 -11.66
C ILE A 595 -28.52 -39.91 -11.23
N LYS A 596 -29.04 -39.81 -10.01
CA LYS A 596 -29.65 -38.59 -9.48
C LYS A 596 -28.67 -37.70 -8.72
N GLU A 597 -27.55 -38.25 -8.28
CA GLU A 597 -26.55 -37.56 -7.47
C GLU A 597 -25.16 -37.77 -8.09
N ILE A 598 -24.28 -36.81 -7.89
CA ILE A 598 -22.89 -36.95 -8.33
C ILE A 598 -22.25 -38.01 -7.43
N PRO A 599 -21.64 -39.08 -7.97
CA PRO A 599 -21.03 -40.10 -7.13
C PRO A 599 -19.93 -39.48 -6.26
N GLU A 600 -19.91 -39.86 -4.98
CA GLU A 600 -19.11 -39.21 -3.92
C GLU A 600 -17.61 -39.19 -4.25
N GLN A 601 -17.10 -40.23 -4.92
CA GLN A 601 -15.71 -40.34 -5.36
C GLN A 601 -15.29 -39.28 -6.39
N TYR A 602 -16.25 -38.59 -7.04
CA TYR A 602 -15.98 -37.50 -7.98
C TYR A 602 -16.24 -36.11 -7.37
N ILE A 603 -16.44 -36.05 -6.05
CA ILE A 603 -16.59 -34.81 -5.29
C ILE A 603 -15.33 -34.60 -4.47
N GLU A 604 -14.34 -33.97 -5.10
CA GLU A 604 -13.08 -33.62 -4.45
C GLU A 604 -13.31 -32.75 -3.22
N ASN A 605 -12.64 -33.10 -2.10
CA ASN A 605 -12.81 -32.37 -0.84
C ASN A 605 -12.60 -30.87 -1.04
N ARG A 606 -11.52 -30.49 -1.75
CA ARG A 606 -11.16 -29.08 -2.04
C ARG A 606 -12.24 -28.24 -2.72
N TRP A 607 -13.26 -28.86 -3.31
CA TRP A 607 -14.32 -28.18 -4.04
C TRP A 607 -15.62 -28.05 -3.27
N ARG A 608 -15.74 -28.73 -2.12
CA ARG A 608 -16.94 -28.67 -1.31
C ARG A 608 -17.06 -27.31 -0.64
N LYS A 609 -18.31 -26.90 -0.37
CA LYS A 609 -18.59 -25.63 0.29
C LYS A 609 -18.49 -25.67 1.82
N ASP A 610 -18.35 -26.85 2.41
CA ASP A 610 -18.29 -27.11 3.85
C ASP A 610 -16.87 -27.40 4.37
N VAL A 611 -15.85 -27.26 3.50
CA VAL A 611 -14.44 -27.57 3.78
C VAL A 611 -13.83 -26.72 4.89
N ILE A 612 -14.20 -25.44 4.98
CA ILE A 612 -13.65 -24.53 5.99
C ILE A 612 -14.57 -24.57 7.23
N PRO A 613 -14.07 -25.04 8.40
CA PRO A 613 -14.88 -25.07 9.62
C PRO A 613 -15.40 -23.69 10.02
N ARG A 614 -16.64 -23.62 10.51
CA ARG A 614 -17.33 -22.35 10.84
C ARG A 614 -16.61 -21.49 11.88
N HIS A 615 -15.80 -22.08 12.77
CA HIS A 615 -15.09 -21.34 13.81
C HIS A 615 -13.93 -20.50 13.26
N TYR A 616 -13.33 -20.88 12.13
CA TYR A 616 -12.31 -20.09 11.44
C TYR A 616 -12.87 -18.90 10.64
N ASN A 617 -14.18 -18.89 10.38
CA ASN A 617 -14.85 -17.79 9.68
C ASN A 617 -15.02 -16.52 10.54
N PHE A 618 -14.86 -16.63 11.87
CA PHE A 618 -15.11 -15.56 12.85
C PHE A 618 -13.86 -15.10 13.61
N GLY A 619 -12.65 -15.42 13.14
CA GLY A 619 -11.42 -14.92 13.75
C GLY A 619 -11.30 -13.40 13.63
N ARG A 620 -11.60 -12.69 14.72
CA ARG A 620 -11.32 -11.26 14.97
C ARG A 620 -9.82 -10.94 15.07
N HIS A 621 -8.94 -11.75 14.47
CA HIS A 621 -7.50 -11.59 14.63
C HIS A 621 -6.99 -10.58 13.60
N VAL A 622 -7.28 -9.32 13.87
CA VAL A 622 -6.61 -8.17 13.27
C VAL A 622 -5.25 -8.07 13.95
N TYR A 623 -4.16 -8.08 13.19
CA TYR A 623 -2.82 -7.72 13.65
C TYR A 623 -2.68 -6.22 13.97
N ASP A 624 -3.72 -5.61 14.56
CA ASP A 624 -3.60 -4.29 15.14
C ASP A 624 -3.05 -4.49 16.55
N THR A 625 -1.73 -4.32 16.65
CA THR A 625 -0.95 -4.26 17.89
C THR A 625 -1.39 -3.05 18.71
N GLY A 626 -2.60 -3.11 19.25
CA GLY A 626 -3.21 -1.98 19.94
C GLY A 626 -4.68 -2.21 20.27
N ASP A 627 -5.09 -3.42 20.65
CA ASP A 627 -6.38 -3.62 21.31
C ASP A 627 -6.29 -3.09 22.77
N SER A 628 -5.99 -1.79 22.89
CA SER A 628 -6.29 -1.08 24.12
C SER A 628 -7.81 -0.90 24.16
N GLU A 629 -8.43 -1.20 25.29
CA GLU A 629 -9.86 -0.90 25.54
C GLU A 629 -10.22 0.54 25.14
N ILE A 630 -9.23 1.45 25.22
CA ILE A 630 -9.28 2.83 24.77
C ILE A 630 -9.56 2.94 23.27
N ASN A 631 -8.83 2.25 22.39
CA ASN A 631 -9.06 2.30 20.95
C ASN A 631 -10.45 1.77 20.55
N ARG A 632 -10.92 0.70 21.21
CA ARG A 632 -12.29 0.20 21.03
C ARG A 632 -13.33 1.24 21.42
N SER A 633 -13.11 1.90 22.56
CA SER A 633 -13.99 2.96 23.08
C SER A 633 -13.98 4.19 22.18
N VAL A 634 -12.82 4.57 21.64
CA VAL A 634 -12.66 5.66 20.67
C VAL A 634 -13.41 5.35 19.38
N ASN A 635 -13.24 4.15 18.81
CA ASN A 635 -13.97 3.75 17.60
C ASN A 635 -15.49 3.72 17.82
N GLN A 636 -15.95 3.24 18.99
CA GLN A 636 -17.36 3.28 19.35
C GLN A 636 -17.88 4.71 19.50
N ALA A 637 -17.10 5.61 20.10
CA ALA A 637 -17.46 7.02 20.22
C ALA A 637 -17.58 7.69 18.85
N TYR A 638 -16.66 7.41 17.92
CA TYR A 638 -16.76 7.85 16.52
C TYR A 638 -18.03 7.37 15.85
N TYR A 639 -18.35 6.08 15.96
CA TYR A 639 -19.58 5.52 15.40
C TYR A 639 -20.84 6.19 15.96
N ASN A 640 -20.91 6.34 17.29
CA ASN A 640 -22.03 7.01 17.94
C ASN A 640 -22.17 8.46 17.47
N PHE A 641 -21.05 9.18 17.30
CA PHE A 641 -21.04 10.55 16.81
C PHE A 641 -21.54 10.66 15.36
N GLU A 642 -21.07 9.79 14.46
CA GLU A 642 -21.55 9.74 13.08
C GLU A 642 -23.04 9.39 13.01
N ALA A 643 -23.50 8.42 13.80
CA ALA A 643 -24.91 8.07 13.90
C ALA A 643 -25.76 9.27 14.36
N CYS A 644 -25.31 10.00 15.40
CA CYS A 644 -25.97 11.24 15.83
C CYS A 644 -26.06 12.26 14.68
N LEU A 645 -24.97 12.45 13.93
CA LEU A 645 -24.94 13.36 12.78
C LEU A 645 -25.96 12.96 11.72
N GLU A 646 -26.12 11.66 11.39
CA GLU A 646 -27.12 11.20 10.42
C GLU A 646 -28.55 11.60 10.81
N TYR A 647 -28.91 11.52 12.09
CA TYR A 647 -30.23 11.90 12.58
C TYR A 647 -30.47 13.42 12.57
N VAL A 648 -29.45 14.21 12.89
CA VAL A 648 -29.62 15.68 12.97
C VAL A 648 -29.41 16.38 11.63
N ARG A 649 -28.63 15.82 10.70
CA ARG A 649 -28.17 16.48 9.45
C ARG A 649 -29.29 17.00 8.54
N LYS A 650 -30.52 16.47 8.66
CA LYS A 650 -31.67 16.92 7.86
C LYS A 650 -32.40 18.14 8.45
N ASN A 651 -32.08 18.57 9.67
CA ASN A 651 -32.75 19.66 10.36
C ASN A 651 -31.72 20.68 10.89
N LYS A 652 -31.75 21.90 10.33
CA LYS A 652 -30.80 22.97 10.64
C LYS A 652 -30.76 23.33 12.13
N GLU A 653 -31.92 23.50 12.77
CA GLU A 653 -32.00 23.87 14.19
C GLU A 653 -31.40 22.77 15.10
N LYS A 654 -31.63 21.50 14.76
CA LYS A 654 -31.04 20.37 15.48
C LYS A 654 -29.53 20.29 15.27
N ILE A 655 -29.02 20.62 14.09
CA ILE A 655 -27.57 20.71 13.83
C ILE A 655 -26.97 21.86 14.64
N ASP A 656 -27.58 23.05 14.63
CA ASP A 656 -27.06 24.21 15.35
C ASP A 656 -27.02 23.93 16.87
N LEU A 657 -28.05 23.26 17.40
CA LEU A 657 -28.07 22.80 18.78
C LEU A 657 -26.98 21.75 19.06
N PHE A 658 -26.77 20.82 18.13
CA PHE A 658 -25.72 19.80 18.24
C PHE A 658 -24.33 20.43 18.23
N VAL A 659 -24.07 21.42 17.36
CA VAL A 659 -22.82 22.20 17.31
C VAL A 659 -22.58 22.92 18.63
N LYS A 660 -23.58 23.63 19.18
CA LYS A 660 -23.44 24.27 20.50
C LYS A 660 -23.09 23.26 21.61
N LYS A 661 -23.70 22.08 21.58
CA LYS A 661 -23.43 21.02 22.55
C LYS A 661 -22.01 20.47 22.42
N THR A 662 -21.53 20.26 21.20
CA THR A 662 -20.16 19.78 20.96
C THR A 662 -19.10 20.84 21.27
N GLU A 663 -19.37 22.11 21.02
CA GLU A 663 -18.52 23.24 21.44
C GLU A 663 -18.44 23.34 22.97
N SER A 664 -19.56 23.16 23.66
CA SER A 664 -19.59 23.13 25.13
C SER A 664 -18.75 21.98 25.68
N MET A 665 -18.90 20.78 25.13
CA MET A 665 -18.08 19.62 25.50
C MET A 665 -16.60 19.88 25.23
N LEU A 666 -16.26 20.48 24.08
CA LEU A 666 -14.87 20.77 23.72
C LEU A 666 -14.22 21.70 24.76
N LYS A 667 -14.92 22.77 25.16
CA LYS A 667 -14.45 23.70 26.20
C LYS A 667 -14.26 23.02 27.56
N GLU A 668 -15.11 22.07 27.91
CA GLU A 668 -14.98 21.28 29.15
C GLU A 668 -13.67 20.47 29.14
N TYR A 669 -13.41 19.72 28.07
CA TYR A 669 -12.21 18.90 27.96
C TYR A 669 -10.92 19.72 27.78
N GLU A 670 -10.96 20.86 27.09
CA GLU A 670 -9.79 21.75 26.93
C GLU A 670 -9.32 22.37 28.25
N ASN A 671 -10.24 22.52 29.21
CA ASN A 671 -9.95 23.09 30.53
C ASN A 671 -9.61 22.03 31.59
N ASP A 672 -9.59 20.74 31.24
CA ASP A 672 -9.20 19.66 32.15
C ASP A 672 -7.67 19.69 32.43
N PRO A 673 -7.24 19.87 33.69
CA PRO A 673 -5.82 19.94 34.05
C PRO A 673 -5.04 18.64 33.79
N THR A 674 -5.70 17.50 33.66
CA THR A 674 -5.04 16.22 33.32
C THR A 674 -4.59 16.15 31.85
N ASN A 675 -5.17 16.97 30.97
CA ASN A 675 -4.77 17.05 29.56
C ASN A 675 -3.44 17.79 29.35
N GLU A 676 -2.96 18.59 30.32
CA GLU A 676 -1.65 19.25 30.25
C GLU A 676 -0.48 18.25 30.31
N LEU A 677 -0.66 17.09 30.96
CA LEU A 677 0.36 16.04 31.07
C LEU A 677 0.75 15.40 29.72
N GLN A 678 -0.02 15.63 28.65
CA GLN A 678 0.26 15.07 27.32
C GLN A 678 1.30 15.87 26.51
N LYS A 679 1.68 17.08 26.93
CA LYS A 679 2.54 17.99 26.13
C LYS A 679 4.06 17.76 26.26
N ASN A 680 4.52 16.93 27.19
CA ASN A 680 5.95 16.67 27.43
C ASN A 680 6.45 15.32 26.86
N ARG A 681 5.79 14.77 25.83
CA ARG A 681 6.29 13.56 25.16
C ARG A 681 7.45 13.88 24.24
N THR A 682 8.46 13.01 24.25
CA THR A 682 9.52 13.05 23.25
C THR A 682 8.95 12.67 21.87
N ASP A 683 9.58 13.13 20.79
CA ASP A 683 9.18 12.76 19.41
C ASP A 683 9.11 11.23 19.23
N VAL A 684 9.96 10.48 19.94
CA VAL A 684 10.01 9.00 19.88
C VAL A 684 8.78 8.38 20.53
N GLU A 685 8.37 8.84 21.72
CA GLU A 685 7.17 8.35 22.41
C GLU A 685 5.89 8.71 21.63
N GLU A 686 5.85 9.91 21.03
CA GLU A 686 4.72 10.30 20.19
C GLU A 686 4.60 9.38 18.97
N VAL A 687 5.71 9.09 18.27
CA VAL A 687 5.70 8.16 17.13
C VAL A 687 5.33 6.74 17.55
N GLY A 688 5.86 6.24 18.67
CA GLY A 688 5.49 4.93 19.20
C GLY A 688 3.99 4.82 19.44
N LYS A 689 3.39 5.84 20.07
CA LYS A 689 1.94 5.90 20.30
C LYS A 689 1.13 5.97 19.01
N LEU A 690 1.53 6.84 18.06
CA LEU A 690 0.84 6.98 16.77
C LEU A 690 0.85 5.69 15.95
N MET A 691 1.92 4.90 16.06
CA MET A 691 2.12 3.67 15.30
C MET A 691 1.62 2.42 16.04
N GLY A 692 1.26 2.53 17.33
CA GLY A 692 0.89 1.39 18.17
C GLY A 692 2.06 0.41 18.38
N ILE A 693 3.27 0.94 18.60
CA ILE A 693 4.47 0.12 18.79
C ILE A 693 5.34 0.67 19.92
N THR A 694 6.06 -0.23 20.58
CA THR A 694 7.14 0.13 21.50
C THR A 694 8.44 0.27 20.71
N ILE A 695 9.03 1.47 20.71
CA ILE A 695 10.31 1.71 20.02
C ILE A 695 11.45 1.28 20.95
N PRO A 696 12.23 0.25 20.61
CA PRO A 696 13.29 -0.26 21.47
C PRO A 696 14.41 0.77 21.61
N LYS A 697 15.06 0.83 22.78
CA LYS A 697 16.23 1.71 23.00
C LYS A 697 17.48 1.12 22.34
N ASP A 698 17.70 -0.17 22.57
CA ASP A 698 18.82 -0.94 22.04
C ASP A 698 18.44 -1.65 20.73
N ILE A 699 19.44 -1.89 19.88
CA ILE A 699 19.28 -2.52 18.57
C ILE A 699 20.20 -3.73 18.53
N ASP A 700 19.62 -4.92 18.45
CA ASP A 700 20.36 -6.17 18.25
C ASP A 700 20.36 -6.57 16.77
N ILE A 701 19.29 -6.21 16.03
CA ILE A 701 19.10 -6.62 14.64
C ILE A 701 18.92 -5.40 13.73
N ASN A 702 19.87 -5.27 12.81
CA ASN A 702 19.96 -4.23 11.80
C ASN A 702 19.33 -4.65 10.47
N VAL A 703 18.94 -3.64 9.68
CA VAL A 703 18.47 -3.82 8.31
C VAL A 703 19.65 -4.09 7.36
N PRO A 704 19.47 -4.91 6.30
CA PRO A 704 20.53 -5.17 5.34
C PRO A 704 21.03 -3.89 4.67
N ASN A 705 22.32 -3.60 4.80
CA ASN A 705 22.96 -2.53 4.04
C ASN A 705 23.32 -3.03 2.64
N LYS A 706 22.64 -2.53 1.62
CA LYS A 706 23.03 -2.73 0.22
C LYS A 706 23.22 -1.41 -0.50
N SER A 707 24.39 -0.79 -0.30
CA SER A 707 25.06 -0.11 -1.41
C SER A 707 25.17 -1.12 -2.55
N ARG A 708 24.47 -0.85 -3.65
CA ARG A 708 24.51 -1.54 -4.97
C ARG A 708 25.15 -2.95 -4.97
N ILE A 709 24.32 -3.98 -5.02
CA ILE A 709 24.76 -5.37 -5.32
C ILE A 709 25.52 -5.36 -6.64
N GLN A 710 26.78 -5.80 -6.61
CA GLN A 710 27.55 -6.10 -7.81
C GLN A 710 27.09 -7.44 -8.36
N SER A 711 26.81 -7.51 -9.66
CA SER A 711 26.42 -8.78 -10.29
C SER A 711 27.56 -9.80 -10.24
N ALA A 712 27.26 -11.10 -10.34
CA ALA A 712 28.29 -12.13 -10.49
C ALA A 712 29.22 -11.85 -11.68
N ALA A 713 28.72 -11.17 -12.72
CA ALA A 713 29.51 -10.68 -13.85
C ALA A 713 30.43 -9.49 -13.47
N GLU A 714 29.99 -8.55 -12.61
CA GLU A 714 30.86 -7.48 -12.08
C GLU A 714 31.93 -8.01 -11.11
N ILE A 715 31.63 -9.06 -10.32
CA ILE A 715 32.59 -9.76 -9.46
C ILE A 715 33.59 -10.54 -10.31
N ALA A 716 33.13 -11.26 -11.34
CA ALA A 716 33.99 -11.93 -12.31
C ALA A 716 34.86 -10.94 -13.10
N TYR A 717 34.33 -9.77 -13.47
CA TYR A 717 35.06 -8.71 -14.15
C TYR A 717 36.11 -8.02 -13.25
N LYS A 718 35.84 -7.91 -11.95
CA LYS A 718 36.83 -7.43 -10.97
C LYS A 718 37.89 -8.47 -10.63
N ASN A 719 37.52 -9.75 -10.61
CA ASN A 719 38.43 -10.88 -10.36
C ASN A 719 39.20 -11.30 -11.62
N SER A 720 38.75 -10.89 -12.82
CA SER A 720 39.56 -11.01 -14.02
C SER A 720 40.67 -9.96 -13.97
N ASN A 721 41.85 -10.40 -13.53
CA ASN A 721 43.10 -9.65 -13.60
C ASN A 721 43.20 -8.91 -14.94
N LYS A 722 43.07 -7.58 -14.92
CA LYS A 722 43.48 -6.75 -16.06
C LYS A 722 44.94 -7.07 -16.32
N GLN A 723 45.30 -7.38 -17.57
CA GLN A 723 46.69 -7.35 -18.01
C GLN A 723 47.27 -5.99 -17.58
N THR A 724 48.19 -6.02 -16.62
CA THR A 724 48.86 -4.83 -16.10
C THR A 724 49.76 -4.28 -17.20
N ARG A 725 49.59 -2.99 -17.50
CA ARG A 725 50.42 -2.30 -18.50
C ARG A 725 51.83 -2.13 -17.94
N ARG A 726 52.86 -2.21 -18.78
CA ARG A 726 54.25 -2.00 -18.36
C ARG A 726 54.43 -0.52 -17.99
N CYS A 727 54.83 -0.24 -16.75
CA CYS A 727 55.12 1.11 -16.30
C CYS A 727 56.40 1.60 -16.99
N SER A 728 56.36 2.76 -17.66
CA SER A 728 57.53 3.34 -18.33
C SER A 728 58.57 3.91 -17.35
N GLY A 729 58.26 4.01 -16.05
CA GLY A 729 59.17 4.51 -15.02
C GLY A 729 60.06 3.43 -14.40
N CYS A 730 59.50 2.27 -14.06
CA CYS A 730 60.24 1.15 -13.46
C CYS A 730 60.39 -0.08 -14.38
N GLY A 731 59.71 -0.10 -15.53
CA GLY A 731 59.73 -1.24 -16.45
C GLY A 731 58.89 -2.45 -16.02
N GLU A 732 58.20 -2.40 -14.88
CA GLU A 732 57.41 -3.52 -14.36
C GLU A 732 55.94 -3.48 -14.81
N ARG A 733 55.32 -4.65 -14.96
CA ARG A 733 53.88 -4.79 -15.23
C ARG A 733 53.11 -4.81 -13.92
N ALA A 734 52.81 -3.63 -13.39
CA ALA A 734 52.19 -3.42 -12.10
C ALA A 734 51.03 -2.40 -12.18
N PRO A 735 50.12 -2.34 -11.20
CA PRO A 735 48.94 -1.45 -11.20
C PRO A 735 49.28 0.00 -10.83
N HIS A 736 50.36 0.55 -11.36
CA HIS A 736 50.76 1.95 -11.21
C HIS A 736 51.25 2.51 -12.55
N ASN A 737 51.30 3.85 -12.69
CA ASN A 737 51.77 4.51 -13.91
C ASN A 737 53.02 5.36 -13.61
N LEU A 738 53.60 6.00 -14.64
CA LEU A 738 54.81 6.81 -14.50
C LEU A 738 54.70 7.91 -13.42
N ARG A 739 53.50 8.43 -13.15
CA ARG A 739 53.26 9.50 -12.16
C ARG A 739 53.15 8.95 -10.73
N THR A 740 52.80 7.68 -10.56
CA THR A 740 52.67 7.02 -9.26
C THR A 740 53.75 5.97 -9.02
N CYS A 741 54.82 6.00 -9.82
CA CYS A 741 55.93 5.07 -9.76
C CYS A 741 56.77 5.32 -8.49
N PRO A 742 56.87 4.34 -7.56
CA PRO A 742 57.62 4.50 -6.30
C PRO A 742 59.09 4.83 -6.52
N ILE A 743 59.71 4.23 -7.55
CA ILE A 743 61.12 4.47 -7.92
C ILE A 743 61.36 5.92 -8.34
N LYS A 744 60.36 6.55 -8.98
CA LYS A 744 60.48 7.96 -9.41
C LYS A 744 60.24 8.95 -8.26
N LEU A 745 59.53 8.51 -7.22
CA LEU A 745 59.21 9.32 -6.05
C LEU A 745 60.27 9.22 -4.94
N ALA A 746 61.23 8.31 -5.08
CA ALA A 746 62.37 8.16 -4.19
C ALA A 746 63.66 8.63 -4.88
N PRO A 747 63.88 9.95 -4.98
CA PRO A 747 65.05 10.48 -4.28
C PRO A 747 64.90 11.94 -3.81
N GLU A 748 64.71 12.14 -2.51
CA GLU A 748 65.15 13.36 -1.78
C GLU A 748 65.48 13.01 -0.31
N GLN A 749 66.21 11.93 -0.01
CA GLN A 749 66.79 11.72 1.33
C GLN A 749 68.11 10.93 1.28
N SER A 750 69.17 11.51 0.72
CA SER A 750 70.57 11.18 1.11
C SER A 750 71.58 12.20 0.53
N SER A 751 71.64 13.41 1.09
CA SER A 751 72.84 14.27 1.04
C SER A 751 72.84 15.30 2.17
N LYS A 752 72.83 14.82 3.41
CA LYS A 752 73.40 15.50 4.57
C LYS A 752 74.12 14.47 5.44
N ALA A 753 75.31 14.09 4.99
CA ALA A 753 76.39 13.57 5.83
C ALA A 753 77.71 13.78 5.08
N THR A 754 78.55 14.66 5.65
CA THR A 754 79.91 15.10 5.25
C THR A 754 80.06 15.86 3.94
#